data_AF-A0A2V8DJV5-F1
#
_entry.id   AF-A0A2V8DJV5-F1
#
_cell.length_a   1.000
_cell.length_b   1.000
_cell.length_c   1.000
_cell.angle_alpha   90.00
_cell.angle_beta   90.00
_cell.angle_gamma   90.00
#
_symmetry.space_group_name_H-M   'P 1'
#
loop_
_entity.id
_entity.type
_entity.pdbx_description
1 polymer ?
#
loop_
_entity_poly.entity_id
_entity_poly.type
_entity_poly.pdbx_seq_one_letter_code
_entity_poly.pdbx_strand_id
1 'polypeptide(L)'
;AALFAFLTGAALSAGQNPPAATSQPPPAPPPQGPTFRVRVDYVEVDVVVTDQRGNLVRDLKKEDFQVLEDGKAQAVSAFTLVDIPIERPDRPLFQADPIEPDVRNNEQPFDGRVYVMVIDDYHTNFGRTQRVKAAAKQFIERRLAANDLMAIVHTAGSTEANQEFTSNKRLLLAAVDRTQGRKLKSATANRTDEYYRTRDLRQTGDVINDPEDAERAFNARSALDTLRQVSEWFASVRGRRKAILFVSEGIDYDINNVIAQTGSNHLGASMVLDATRDAIAAATRANVSIYGIDPRGLTDLGDETIEIGSFPDDTSTGIGTGSMYNELRLAQDSLRVLSDETGGFAVVNRNDFSTAYDRIVQDNSAYYVLAYYPPDPRPGRVHKIDVRVTRPGLVVRSRRAHLTPKKAEPVKTSAKDTRSPEIREALDSPLPISGLGMSVFAAPFKGTPPNASVLLGVELRGRDLRMGQNDQLQISYFAIDAQGKVRAGNTDGLTMNLKPETKTRVAENGVRMLNRMDIPPGRYQLRVAAHDAGGAIGSVLYDLVVPDFTKTPIGMSGITLTSVSSSARPTVRPDEQLRSVLPASPVANRTFPQNDEIALFAEIYDNSATTPHKVDIASTITTDEGKVMFKADDERDSSELGGRSGGYGYSASLPLKDIAPGRYVLTVSARSRVSPNPTVERQVRIKGRPEGRMKQSPVASAFRRISCHPAAASALRATARLAEAKRRREAGPHGVVVVALSLFVASSMVDGMQALPRTIAKGDQSSIESPAQVLARTEAEWTALWRRHAGAAAVPLVDFTREMVAGVFMGSRPNAGFSITIVTSMEVKGVLVVRYRETIPSRDAVTAQILTFPYHLVAIPKATVTEVKFEKVPSEF
;
A
#
# COMPACT_ATOMS: atom_id res chain seq x y z
N ALA A 1 19.81 5.44 -7.60
CA ALA A 1 20.68 4.45 -8.28
C ALA A 1 20.61 3.05 -7.63
N ALA A 2 19.43 2.47 -7.42
CA ALA A 2 19.27 1.11 -6.87
C ALA A 2 18.28 0.26 -7.70
N LEU A 3 18.28 0.43 -9.02
CA LEU A 3 17.56 -0.44 -9.95
C LEU A 3 18.23 -0.54 -11.33
N PHE A 4 19.55 -0.63 -11.41
CA PHE A 4 20.21 -0.91 -12.69
C PHE A 4 21.48 -1.74 -12.48
N ALA A 5 21.33 -3.05 -12.55
CA ALA A 5 22.43 -3.98 -12.78
C ALA A 5 21.90 -5.09 -13.67
N PHE A 6 22.24 -5.05 -14.97
CA PHE A 6 22.53 -6.22 -15.83
C PHE A 6 22.60 -5.76 -17.29
N LEU A 7 23.80 -5.36 -17.75
CA LEU A 7 24.18 -5.36 -19.16
C LEU A 7 25.71 -5.49 -19.22
N THR A 8 26.21 -6.63 -19.70
CA THR A 8 27.38 -6.80 -20.60
C THR A 8 27.77 -8.27 -20.65
N GLY A 9 27.96 -8.79 -21.87
CA GLY A 9 28.40 -10.17 -22.10
C GLY A 9 27.81 -10.80 -23.37
N ALA A 10 28.01 -10.18 -24.52
CA ALA A 10 27.77 -10.83 -25.81
C ALA A 10 29.05 -11.53 -26.26
N ALA A 11 29.08 -12.85 -26.19
CA ALA A 11 30.05 -13.66 -26.92
C ALA A 11 29.36 -14.18 -28.19
N LEU A 12 29.90 -13.79 -29.35
CA LEU A 12 29.54 -14.41 -30.62
C LEU A 12 29.93 -15.89 -30.57
N SER A 13 28.97 -16.76 -30.87
CA SER A 13 29.26 -18.12 -31.35
C SER A 13 28.39 -18.37 -32.56
N ALA A 14 29.04 -18.45 -33.72
CA ALA A 14 28.48 -18.94 -34.95
C ALA A 14 28.14 -20.43 -34.79
N GLY A 15 26.89 -20.82 -35.09
CA GLY A 15 26.43 -22.19 -34.96
C GLY A 15 25.27 -22.49 -35.91
N GLN A 16 25.63 -22.90 -37.11
CA GLN A 16 24.93 -23.75 -38.09
C GLN A 16 23.41 -23.96 -37.98
N ASN A 17 22.68 -23.53 -39.01
CA ASN A 17 21.27 -23.86 -39.28
C ASN A 17 21.08 -25.34 -39.62
N PRO A 18 20.15 -26.07 -38.97
CA PRO A 18 19.59 -27.31 -39.51
C PRO A 18 18.52 -27.02 -40.58
N PRO A 19 18.30 -27.94 -41.54
CA PRO A 19 17.48 -27.71 -42.72
C PRO A 19 15.97 -27.69 -42.45
N ALA A 20 15.28 -26.94 -43.31
CA ALA A 20 13.84 -26.68 -43.29
C ALA A 20 13.00 -27.95 -43.46
N ALA A 21 12.12 -28.20 -42.48
CA ALA A 21 10.96 -29.10 -42.63
C ALA A 21 9.71 -28.25 -42.86
N THR A 22 8.99 -28.56 -43.94
CA THR A 22 7.73 -27.95 -44.35
C THR A 22 6.63 -28.24 -43.33
N SER A 23 6.10 -27.20 -42.67
CA SER A 23 4.91 -27.28 -41.82
C SER A 23 3.80 -26.37 -42.36
N GLN A 24 2.58 -26.92 -42.43
CA GLN A 24 1.37 -26.24 -42.90
C GLN A 24 1.04 -24.98 -42.07
N PRO A 25 0.33 -24.00 -42.64
CA PRO A 25 -0.07 -22.81 -41.90
C PRO A 25 -1.02 -23.18 -40.76
N PRO A 26 -0.79 -22.70 -39.52
CA PRO A 26 -1.73 -22.93 -38.42
C PRO A 26 -3.05 -22.17 -38.67
N PRO A 27 -4.20 -22.71 -38.22
CA PRO A 27 -5.50 -22.07 -38.42
C PRO A 27 -5.59 -20.74 -37.66
N ALA A 28 -6.22 -19.75 -38.29
CA ALA A 28 -6.37 -18.41 -37.74
C ALA A 28 -7.12 -18.43 -36.39
N PRO A 29 -6.63 -17.72 -35.37
CA PRO A 29 -7.32 -17.63 -34.09
C PRO A 29 -8.67 -16.92 -34.23
N PRO A 30 -9.70 -17.33 -33.47
CA PRO A 30 -11.03 -16.71 -33.53
C PRO A 30 -10.97 -15.23 -33.15
N PRO A 31 -11.85 -14.38 -33.73
CA PRO A 31 -11.84 -12.94 -33.49
C PRO A 31 -12.01 -12.65 -32.00
N GLN A 32 -10.97 -12.09 -31.39
CA GLN A 32 -11.03 -11.58 -30.02
C GLN A 32 -12.07 -10.46 -29.99
N GLY A 33 -13.13 -10.64 -29.19
CA GLY A 33 -14.11 -9.60 -28.91
C GLY A 33 -13.43 -8.32 -28.41
N PRO A 34 -14.08 -7.15 -28.53
CA PRO A 34 -13.46 -5.86 -28.25
C PRO A 34 -12.88 -5.84 -26.83
N THR A 35 -11.55 -5.94 -26.74
CA THR A 35 -10.83 -5.67 -25.50
C THR A 35 -10.97 -4.18 -25.25
N PHE A 36 -11.72 -3.82 -24.22
CA PHE A 36 -11.85 -2.44 -23.75
C PHE A 36 -10.49 -1.99 -23.21
N ARG A 37 -9.63 -1.50 -24.10
CA ARG A 37 -8.44 -0.73 -23.74
C ARG A 37 -8.94 0.66 -23.38
N VAL A 38 -9.04 0.94 -22.09
CA VAL A 38 -9.27 2.30 -21.59
C VAL A 38 -8.00 3.10 -21.91
N ARG A 39 -7.96 3.63 -23.13
CA ARG A 39 -6.94 4.54 -23.63
C ARG A 39 -7.35 5.92 -23.15
N VAL A 40 -6.56 6.47 -22.23
CA VAL A 40 -6.86 7.75 -21.61
C VAL A 40 -5.77 8.73 -22.00
N ASP A 41 -5.96 9.36 -23.15
CA ASP A 41 -5.05 10.38 -23.70
C ASP A 41 -5.53 11.79 -23.28
N TYR A 42 -5.78 12.02 -21.98
CA TYR A 42 -6.06 13.36 -21.45
C TYR A 42 -4.86 13.91 -20.66
N VAL A 43 -4.77 15.23 -20.56
CA VAL A 43 -3.83 15.93 -19.69
C VAL A 43 -4.55 16.33 -18.41
N GLU A 44 -4.16 15.74 -17.27
CA GLU A 44 -4.63 16.17 -15.94
C GLU A 44 -3.74 17.30 -15.42
N VAL A 45 -4.35 18.40 -14.97
CA VAL A 45 -3.68 19.55 -14.37
C VAL A 45 -4.27 19.79 -12.98
N ASP A 46 -3.42 19.69 -11.96
CA ASP A 46 -3.78 20.05 -10.59
C ASP A 46 -3.63 21.56 -10.40
N VAL A 47 -4.66 22.17 -9.83
CA VAL A 47 -4.76 23.63 -9.68
C VAL A 47 -5.16 23.99 -8.25
N VAL A 48 -4.30 24.78 -7.61
CA VAL A 48 -4.61 25.43 -6.33
C VAL A 48 -5.07 26.84 -6.61
N VAL A 49 -6.20 27.22 -6.02
CA VAL A 49 -6.66 28.61 -6.08
C VAL A 49 -6.82 29.14 -4.66
N THR A 50 -6.14 30.24 -4.38
CA THR A 50 -6.21 30.92 -3.08
C THR A 50 -6.67 32.36 -3.23
N ASP A 51 -7.24 32.93 -2.17
CA ASP A 51 -7.40 34.38 -2.05
C ASP A 51 -6.04 35.07 -1.82
N GLN A 52 -6.02 36.40 -1.75
CA GLN A 52 -4.81 37.18 -1.47
C GLN A 52 -4.23 36.93 -0.07
N ARG A 53 -5.02 36.36 0.86
CA ARG A 53 -4.61 36.00 2.22
C ARG A 53 -4.05 34.57 2.29
N GLY A 54 -4.10 33.82 1.19
CA GLY A 54 -3.63 32.44 1.10
C GLY A 54 -4.67 31.37 1.45
N ASN A 55 -5.93 31.74 1.72
CA ASN A 55 -6.99 30.77 2.00
C ASN A 55 -7.46 30.10 0.70
N LEU A 56 -7.71 28.80 0.74
CA LEU A 56 -8.21 28.04 -0.40
C LEU A 56 -9.64 28.44 -0.78
N VAL A 57 -9.87 28.63 -2.07
CA VAL A 57 -11.19 28.91 -2.64
C VAL A 57 -11.76 27.61 -3.22
N ARG A 58 -12.84 27.10 -2.61
CA ARG A 58 -13.39 25.75 -2.86
C ARG A 58 -14.70 25.73 -3.65
N ASP A 59 -15.23 26.91 -3.99
CA ASP A 59 -16.53 27.10 -4.63
C ASP A 59 -16.42 27.48 -6.11
N LEU A 60 -15.26 27.31 -6.74
CA LEU A 60 -15.08 27.58 -8.16
C LEU A 60 -15.76 26.49 -8.98
N LYS A 61 -16.34 26.92 -10.10
CA LYS A 61 -16.94 26.03 -11.09
C LYS A 61 -16.01 25.85 -12.27
N LYS A 62 -16.29 24.85 -13.09
CA LYS A 62 -15.55 24.57 -14.33
C LYS A 62 -15.43 25.81 -15.22
N GLU A 63 -16.48 26.62 -15.29
CA GLU A 63 -16.57 27.82 -16.14
C GLU A 63 -15.71 28.97 -15.64
N ASP A 64 -15.26 28.93 -14.38
CA ASP A 64 -14.36 29.93 -13.82
C ASP A 64 -12.92 29.75 -14.33
N PHE A 65 -12.59 28.61 -14.94
CA PHE A 65 -11.22 28.28 -15.38
C PHE A 65 -11.02 28.51 -16.88
N GLN A 66 -9.88 29.12 -17.21
CA GLN A 66 -9.35 29.20 -18.57
C GLN A 66 -8.01 28.46 -18.62
N VAL A 67 -7.95 27.40 -19.43
CA VAL A 67 -6.74 26.61 -19.65
C VAL A 67 -6.20 26.94 -21.04
N LEU A 68 -4.93 27.34 -21.12
CA LEU A 68 -4.22 27.56 -22.38
C LEU A 68 -3.05 26.59 -22.50
N GLU A 69 -2.93 25.93 -23.65
CA GLU A 69 -1.78 25.14 -24.04
C GLU A 69 -1.05 25.81 -25.21
N ASP A 70 0.24 26.12 -25.03
CA ASP A 70 1.04 26.86 -26.01
C ASP A 70 0.34 28.16 -26.50
N GLY A 71 -0.39 28.81 -25.59
CA GLY A 71 -1.18 30.02 -25.86
C GLY A 71 -2.56 29.79 -26.50
N LYS A 72 -2.96 28.54 -26.78
CA LYS A 72 -4.26 28.18 -27.35
C LYS A 72 -5.22 27.69 -26.28
N ALA A 73 -6.43 28.24 -26.24
CA ALA A 73 -7.46 27.84 -25.28
C ALA A 73 -7.87 26.37 -25.46
N GLN A 74 -8.01 25.65 -24.35
CA GLN A 74 -8.40 24.24 -24.29
C GLN A 74 -9.73 24.08 -23.55
N ALA A 75 -10.60 23.23 -24.10
CA ALA A 75 -11.86 22.89 -23.46
C ALA A 75 -11.61 21.90 -22.31
N VAL A 76 -11.97 22.28 -21.10
CA VAL A 76 -11.94 21.37 -19.94
C VAL A 76 -12.98 20.28 -20.17
N SER A 77 -12.55 19.01 -20.22
CA SER A 77 -13.39 17.83 -20.40
C SER A 77 -13.87 17.26 -19.08
N ALA A 78 -13.00 17.23 -18.07
CA ALA A 78 -13.34 16.79 -16.71
C ALA A 78 -12.90 17.82 -15.67
N PHE A 79 -13.69 17.94 -14.61
CA PHE A 79 -13.49 18.90 -13.52
C PHE A 79 -13.89 18.23 -12.20
N THR A 80 -12.98 18.23 -11.23
CA THR A 80 -13.23 17.69 -9.89
C THR A 80 -12.52 18.56 -8.85
N LEU A 81 -13.18 18.82 -7.71
CA LEU A 81 -12.50 19.28 -6.50
C LEU A 81 -12.09 18.06 -5.67
N VAL A 82 -10.79 17.91 -5.42
CA VAL A 82 -10.25 16.93 -4.47
C VAL A 82 -10.18 17.60 -3.10
N ASP A 83 -10.66 16.93 -2.04
CA ASP A 83 -10.51 17.35 -0.64
C ASP A 83 -10.17 16.13 0.23
N ILE A 84 -8.91 16.05 0.68
CA ILE A 84 -8.36 14.96 1.47
C ILE A 84 -8.37 15.33 2.95
N PRO A 85 -9.09 14.58 3.80
CA PRO A 85 -9.17 14.87 5.22
C PRO A 85 -7.82 14.66 5.92
N ILE A 86 -7.57 15.50 6.92
CA ILE A 86 -6.39 15.39 7.80
C ILE A 86 -6.75 14.49 8.97
N GLU A 87 -6.35 13.22 8.91
CA GLU A 87 -6.62 12.27 9.99
C GLU A 87 -5.57 12.34 11.11
N ARG A 88 -6.03 12.18 12.35
CA ARG A 88 -5.13 12.10 13.51
C ARG A 88 -4.82 10.64 13.82
N PRO A 89 -3.57 10.32 14.19
CA PRO A 89 -3.23 8.95 14.59
C PRO A 89 -4.06 8.57 15.80
N ASP A 90 -4.71 7.42 15.71
CA ASP A 90 -5.42 6.83 16.84
C ASP A 90 -4.36 6.41 17.87
N ARG A 91 -4.38 7.03 19.06
CA ARG A 91 -3.50 6.70 20.19
C ARG A 91 -4.34 6.42 21.44
N PRO A 92 -3.94 5.47 22.28
CA PRO A 92 -4.57 5.30 23.59
C PRO A 92 -4.38 6.58 24.43
N LEU A 93 -5.33 6.92 25.30
CA LEU A 93 -5.26 8.14 26.12
C LEU A 93 -4.23 8.04 27.23
N PHE A 94 -3.90 6.82 27.68
CA PHE A 94 -2.93 6.58 28.75
C PHE A 94 -1.46 6.65 28.30
N GLN A 95 -1.17 6.77 26.99
CA GLN A 95 0.20 6.85 26.46
C GLN A 95 0.30 7.92 25.37
N ALA A 96 1.45 8.60 25.30
CA ALA A 96 1.67 9.68 24.34
C ALA A 96 1.81 9.18 22.89
N ASP A 97 2.50 8.05 22.72
CA ASP A 97 2.83 7.46 21.43
C ASP A 97 1.75 6.49 20.93
N PRO A 98 1.44 6.50 19.62
CA PRO A 98 0.53 5.53 19.02
C PRO A 98 1.17 4.14 18.98
N ILE A 99 0.34 3.12 19.14
CA ILE A 99 0.75 1.72 19.00
C ILE A 99 0.77 1.37 17.51
N GLU A 100 1.91 0.87 17.03
CA GLU A 100 2.04 0.45 15.64
C GLU A 100 1.10 -0.72 15.33
N PRO A 101 0.35 -0.67 14.22
CA PRO A 101 -0.55 -1.75 13.87
C PRO A 101 0.25 -2.98 13.43
N ASP A 102 -0.03 -4.12 14.05
CA ASP A 102 0.52 -5.44 13.72
C ASP A 102 -0.20 -6.11 12.54
N VAL A 103 -1.20 -5.43 11.98
CA VAL A 103 -1.97 -5.84 10.81
C VAL A 103 -2.08 -4.66 9.85
N ARG A 104 -1.85 -4.90 8.57
CA ARG A 104 -2.15 -3.94 7.50
C ARG A 104 -3.22 -4.51 6.59
N ASN A 105 -4.13 -3.66 6.14
CA ASN A 105 -5.19 -4.02 5.21
C ASN A 105 -5.30 -2.98 4.09
N ASN A 106 -6.03 -3.35 3.04
CA ASN A 106 -6.34 -2.52 1.87
C ASN A 106 -7.86 -2.44 1.64
N GLU A 107 -8.68 -2.58 2.69
CA GLU A 107 -10.14 -2.65 2.51
C GLU A 107 -10.72 -1.35 1.95
N GLN A 108 -10.04 -0.23 2.18
CA GLN A 108 -10.38 1.07 1.61
C GLN A 108 -9.31 1.44 0.57
N PRO A 109 -9.71 2.04 -0.57
CA PRO A 109 -8.75 2.68 -1.47
C PRO A 109 -7.93 3.68 -0.68
N PHE A 110 -6.61 3.67 -0.89
CA PHE A 110 -5.75 4.67 -0.28
C PHE A 110 -6.16 6.07 -0.77
N ASP A 111 -6.52 6.97 0.14
CA ASP A 111 -7.03 8.31 -0.15
C ASP A 111 -6.19 9.42 0.49
N GLY A 112 -5.12 9.08 1.20
CA GLY A 112 -4.22 10.04 1.84
C GLY A 112 -3.20 10.69 0.92
N ARG A 113 -2.44 11.64 1.48
CA ARG A 113 -1.42 12.39 0.74
C ARG A 113 -0.12 11.60 0.64
N VAL A 114 0.63 11.89 -0.41
CA VAL A 114 1.86 11.17 -0.76
C VAL A 114 3.01 12.17 -0.83
N TYR A 115 3.97 12.01 0.08
CA TYR A 115 5.14 12.88 0.20
C TYR A 115 6.44 12.11 -0.01
N VAL A 116 7.43 12.75 -0.63
CA VAL A 116 8.84 12.38 -0.43
C VAL A 116 9.55 13.58 0.18
N MET A 117 10.31 13.36 1.25
CA MET A 117 11.27 14.33 1.72
C MET A 117 12.64 13.97 1.14
N VAL A 118 13.18 14.85 0.30
CA VAL A 118 14.55 14.76 -0.18
C VAL A 118 15.41 15.65 0.72
N ILE A 119 16.34 15.05 1.44
CA ILE A 119 17.30 15.74 2.31
C ILE A 119 18.62 15.86 1.57
N ASP A 120 19.04 17.10 1.35
CA ASP A 120 20.22 17.41 0.56
C ASP A 120 21.49 17.47 1.41
N ASP A 121 22.09 16.31 1.63
CA ASP A 121 23.35 16.19 2.37
C ASP A 121 24.51 16.91 1.66
N TYR A 122 24.54 16.90 0.32
CA TYR A 122 25.59 17.53 -0.49
C TYR A 122 25.65 19.05 -0.33
N HIS A 123 24.51 19.70 -0.09
CA HIS A 123 24.45 21.16 0.08
C HIS A 123 24.08 21.58 1.51
N THR A 124 24.13 20.67 2.47
CA THR A 124 23.95 20.99 3.89
C THR A 124 25.31 21.15 4.56
N ASN A 125 25.58 22.31 5.17
CA ASN A 125 26.78 22.52 5.97
C ASN A 125 26.75 21.57 7.18
N PHE A 126 27.88 20.91 7.46
CA PHE A 126 27.99 19.97 8.57
C PHE A 126 27.51 20.56 9.91
N GLY A 127 27.88 21.81 10.21
CA GLY A 127 27.47 22.54 11.42
C GLY A 127 25.96 22.77 11.52
N ARG A 128 25.22 22.70 10.41
CA ARG A 128 23.78 22.90 10.33
C ARG A 128 22.97 21.60 10.27
N THR A 129 23.63 20.45 10.37
CA THR A 129 22.97 19.12 10.36
C THR A 129 21.81 19.03 11.36
N GLN A 130 21.98 19.54 12.59
CA GLN A 130 20.92 19.50 13.61
C GLN A 130 19.70 20.37 13.24
N ARG A 131 19.94 21.49 12.56
CA ARG A 131 18.87 22.39 12.10
C ARG A 131 18.05 21.75 10.97
N VAL A 132 18.71 21.05 10.05
CA VAL A 132 18.05 20.23 9.02
C VAL A 132 17.19 19.15 9.65
N LYS A 133 17.74 18.39 10.60
CA LYS A 133 16.99 17.38 11.35
C LYS A 133 15.77 17.98 12.04
N ALA A 134 15.93 19.11 12.74
CA ALA A 134 14.83 19.78 13.41
C ALA A 134 13.71 20.21 12.44
N ALA A 135 14.07 20.80 11.29
CA ALA A 135 13.11 21.21 10.27
C ALA A 135 12.33 20.01 9.70
N ALA A 136 13.04 18.92 9.37
CA ALA A 136 12.44 17.69 8.86
C ALA A 136 11.50 17.01 9.89
N LYS A 137 11.97 16.86 11.14
CA LYS A 137 11.20 16.27 12.24
C LYS A 137 9.92 17.06 12.53
N GLN A 138 9.98 18.40 12.49
CA GLN A 138 8.82 19.25 12.72
C GLN A 138 7.66 18.93 11.76
N PHE A 139 7.94 18.67 10.48
CA PHE A 139 6.90 18.27 9.52
C PHE A 139 6.31 16.90 9.85
N ILE A 140 7.17 15.90 10.06
CA ILE A 140 6.75 14.51 10.34
C ILE A 140 5.90 14.44 11.62
N GLU A 141 6.34 15.10 12.69
CA GLU A 141 5.67 15.06 13.98
C GLU A 141 4.34 15.82 13.94
N ARG A 142 4.32 17.02 13.35
CA ARG A 142 3.22 17.97 13.53
C ARG A 142 2.26 18.10 12.34
N ARG A 143 2.61 17.57 11.16
CA ARG A 143 1.87 17.83 9.91
C ARG A 143 1.53 16.59 9.09
N LEU A 144 2.34 15.53 9.19
CA LEU A 144 2.00 14.23 8.61
C LEU A 144 0.78 13.63 9.33
N ALA A 145 -0.30 13.40 8.61
CA ALA A 145 -1.53 12.77 9.10
C ALA A 145 -1.41 11.25 9.15
N ALA A 146 -2.38 10.60 9.80
CA ALA A 146 -2.40 9.14 9.94
C ALA A 146 -2.63 8.39 8.61
N ASN A 147 -3.38 9.02 7.70
CA ASN A 147 -3.66 8.49 6.36
C ASN A 147 -2.57 8.85 5.35
N ASP A 148 -1.58 9.68 5.68
CA ASP A 148 -0.51 10.05 4.75
C ASP A 148 0.58 8.97 4.63
N LEU A 149 1.21 8.91 3.46
CA LEU A 149 2.43 8.15 3.24
C LEU A 149 3.57 9.10 2.93
N MET A 150 4.72 8.85 3.55
CA MET A 150 5.96 9.58 3.30
C MET A 150 7.12 8.62 3.09
N ALA A 151 8.05 9.00 2.21
CA ALA A 151 9.38 8.41 2.09
C ALA A 151 10.47 9.47 2.37
N ILE A 152 11.65 9.03 2.82
CA ILE A 152 12.83 9.88 3.06
C ILE A 152 13.95 9.43 2.13
N VAL A 153 14.51 10.36 1.37
CA VAL A 153 15.62 10.11 0.43
C VAL A 153 16.75 11.11 0.72
N HIS A 154 17.98 10.62 0.77
CA HIS A 154 19.18 11.41 0.97
C HIS A 154 19.94 11.58 -0.36
N THR A 155 20.56 12.74 -0.60
CA THR A 155 21.33 12.98 -1.84
C THR A 155 22.72 12.33 -1.82
N ALA A 156 23.41 12.31 -0.67
CA ALA A 156 24.76 11.74 -0.52
C ALA A 156 24.85 10.53 0.43
N GLY A 157 23.81 10.28 1.23
CA GLY A 157 23.79 9.19 2.21
C GLY A 157 23.79 7.77 1.61
N SER A 158 24.19 6.78 2.42
CA SER A 158 23.98 5.36 2.08
C SER A 158 22.50 5.11 1.79
N THR A 159 22.18 4.17 0.88
CA THR A 159 20.79 3.76 0.65
C THR A 159 20.10 3.27 1.92
N GLU A 160 20.86 2.78 2.90
CA GLU A 160 20.38 2.40 4.24
C GLU A 160 19.85 3.57 5.08
N ALA A 161 20.23 4.80 4.74
CA ALA A 161 19.73 6.01 5.37
C ALA A 161 18.29 6.33 4.95
N ASN A 162 17.86 5.82 3.80
CA ASN A 162 16.55 6.10 3.23
C ASN A 162 15.43 5.35 3.96
N GLN A 163 14.21 5.84 3.73
CA GLN A 163 12.99 5.20 4.17
C GLN A 163 12.01 5.15 3.01
N GLU A 164 11.55 3.94 2.69
CA GLU A 164 10.46 3.72 1.74
C GLU A 164 9.11 4.24 2.28
N PHE A 165 8.10 4.30 1.42
CA PHE A 165 6.79 4.80 1.83
C PHE A 165 6.22 4.10 3.05
N THR A 166 5.91 4.91 4.07
CA THR A 166 5.27 4.46 5.29
C THR A 166 4.48 5.59 5.94
N SER A 167 3.45 5.25 6.70
CA SER A 167 2.78 6.16 7.62
C SER A 167 3.43 6.14 9.01
N ASN A 168 4.44 5.27 9.23
CA ASN A 168 5.10 5.11 10.51
C ASN A 168 6.11 6.24 10.77
N LYS A 169 5.70 7.19 11.61
CA LYS A 169 6.53 8.33 12.03
C LYS A 169 7.86 7.92 12.64
N ARG A 170 7.91 6.87 13.48
CA ARG A 170 9.17 6.41 14.11
C ARG A 170 10.20 5.99 13.06
N LEU A 171 9.79 5.30 12.00
CA LEU A 171 10.69 4.89 10.91
C LEU A 171 11.19 6.10 10.11
N LEU A 172 10.31 7.08 9.85
CA LEU A 172 10.67 8.32 9.16
C LEU A 172 11.65 9.16 9.99
N LEU A 173 11.37 9.35 11.29
CA LEU A 173 12.26 10.08 12.21
C LEU A 173 13.63 9.40 12.33
N ALA A 174 13.66 8.07 12.40
CA ALA A 174 14.91 7.31 12.44
C ALA A 174 15.73 7.43 11.13
N ALA A 175 15.09 7.69 9.98
CA ALA A 175 15.78 7.99 8.74
C ALA A 175 16.36 9.41 8.74
N VAL A 176 15.59 10.40 9.21
CA VAL A 176 16.06 11.78 9.41
C VAL A 176 17.26 11.83 10.38
N ASP A 177 17.27 10.99 11.41
CA ASP A 177 18.40 10.93 12.35
C ASP A 177 19.73 10.51 11.72
N ARG A 178 19.70 9.91 10.53
CA ARG A 178 20.92 9.51 9.77
C ARG A 178 21.46 10.61 8.86
N THR A 179 20.76 11.74 8.73
CA THR A 179 21.23 12.90 7.96
C THR A 179 22.57 13.40 8.49
N GLN A 180 23.47 13.73 7.57
CA GLN A 180 24.77 14.32 7.87
C GLN A 180 25.17 15.26 6.74
N GLY A 181 25.30 16.55 7.04
CA GLY A 181 25.74 17.55 6.07
C GLY A 181 27.18 17.31 5.60
N ARG A 182 27.40 17.45 4.29
CA ARG A 182 28.67 17.22 3.59
C ARG A 182 28.98 18.33 2.60
N LYS A 183 28.40 19.52 2.80
CA LYS A 183 28.66 20.66 1.93
C LYS A 183 30.15 21.00 1.92
N LEU A 184 30.68 21.17 0.71
CA LEU A 184 32.01 21.73 0.50
C LEU A 184 32.09 23.14 1.08
N LYS A 185 33.31 23.62 1.32
CA LYS A 185 33.53 25.02 1.69
C LYS A 185 32.93 25.93 0.61
N SER A 186 32.56 27.15 0.97
CA SER A 186 32.06 28.14 0.00
C SER A 186 33.10 28.39 -1.10
N ALA A 187 32.64 28.65 -2.33
CA ALA A 187 33.55 28.83 -3.46
C ALA A 187 34.44 30.08 -3.25
N THR A 188 33.86 31.14 -2.67
CA THR A 188 34.57 32.35 -2.27
C THR A 188 35.65 32.05 -1.24
N ALA A 189 35.39 31.21 -0.23
CA ALA A 189 36.42 30.87 0.76
C ALA A 189 37.55 30.04 0.14
N ASN A 190 37.23 29.06 -0.71
CA ASN A 190 38.24 28.28 -1.43
C ASN A 190 39.11 29.16 -2.33
N ARG A 191 38.49 30.09 -3.08
CA ARG A 191 39.21 31.08 -3.90
C ARG A 191 40.05 32.03 -3.05
N THR A 192 39.58 32.40 -1.87
CA THR A 192 40.34 33.23 -0.93
C THR A 192 41.58 32.49 -0.41
N ASP A 193 41.43 31.21 -0.03
CA ASP A 193 42.55 30.38 0.41
C ASP A 193 43.57 30.18 -0.74
N GLU A 194 43.09 29.96 -1.95
CA GLU A 194 43.95 29.82 -3.14
C GLU A 194 44.70 31.12 -3.47
N TYR A 195 44.04 32.28 -3.32
CA TYR A 195 44.70 33.58 -3.44
C TYR A 195 45.90 33.68 -2.50
N TYR A 196 45.71 33.43 -1.20
CA TYR A 196 46.79 33.56 -0.23
C TYR A 196 47.88 32.50 -0.41
N ARG A 197 47.52 31.29 -0.87
CA ARG A 197 48.49 30.23 -1.21
C ARG A 197 49.40 30.62 -2.36
N THR A 198 48.89 31.36 -3.34
CA THR A 198 49.60 31.66 -4.60
C THR A 198 49.99 33.12 -4.77
N ARG A 199 49.70 33.98 -3.79
CA ARG A 199 49.86 35.45 -3.84
C ARG A 199 51.22 35.90 -4.40
N ASP A 200 52.32 35.30 -3.98
CA ASP A 200 53.67 35.71 -4.37
C ASP A 200 54.05 35.33 -5.81
N LEU A 201 53.25 34.48 -6.46
CA LEU A 201 53.49 33.96 -7.81
C LEU A 201 52.57 34.60 -8.87
N ARG A 202 51.65 35.48 -8.46
CA ARG A 202 50.58 36.01 -9.32
C ARG A 202 50.78 37.45 -9.75
N GLN A 203 50.22 37.80 -10.91
CA GLN A 203 50.06 39.16 -11.39
C GLN A 203 48.64 39.66 -11.14
N THR A 204 48.48 40.98 -11.00
CA THR A 204 47.16 41.62 -10.85
C THR A 204 46.28 41.31 -12.05
N GLY A 205 45.06 40.81 -11.79
CA GLY A 205 44.10 40.40 -12.83
C GLY A 205 44.14 38.90 -13.19
N ASP A 206 45.07 38.11 -12.65
CA ASP A 206 45.07 36.66 -12.86
C ASP A 206 43.80 36.02 -12.28
N VAL A 207 43.11 35.16 -13.05
CA VAL A 207 41.87 34.49 -12.63
C VAL A 207 42.12 33.47 -11.52
N ILE A 208 41.37 33.58 -10.42
CA ILE A 208 41.44 32.66 -9.28
C ILE A 208 40.27 31.69 -9.36
N ASN A 209 40.58 30.44 -9.66
CA ASN A 209 39.60 29.36 -9.79
C ASN A 209 39.36 28.69 -8.43
N ASP A 210 38.14 28.17 -8.22
CA ASP A 210 37.86 27.27 -7.09
C ASP A 210 38.50 25.90 -7.39
N PRO A 211 39.46 25.41 -6.57
CA PRO A 211 40.05 24.09 -6.76
C PRO A 211 39.01 22.95 -6.69
N GLU A 212 37.86 23.18 -6.06
CA GLU A 212 36.78 22.19 -5.92
C GLU A 212 35.63 22.38 -6.93
N ASP A 213 35.78 23.25 -7.95
CA ASP A 213 34.70 23.55 -8.92
C ASP A 213 34.11 22.28 -9.57
N ALA A 214 34.96 21.33 -9.95
CA ALA A 214 34.54 20.07 -10.55
C ALA A 214 33.72 19.20 -9.58
N GLU A 215 34.10 19.15 -8.30
CA GLU A 215 33.37 18.41 -7.27
C GLU A 215 32.05 19.11 -6.93
N ARG A 216 32.03 20.45 -6.91
CA ARG A 216 30.81 21.25 -6.74
C ARG A 216 29.81 21.00 -7.87
N ALA A 217 30.28 20.97 -9.12
CA ALA A 217 29.44 20.60 -10.27
C ALA A 217 28.90 19.17 -10.17
N PHE A 218 29.72 18.22 -9.69
CA PHE A 218 29.30 16.84 -9.44
C PHE A 218 28.22 16.74 -8.35
N ASN A 219 28.39 17.45 -7.24
CA ASN A 219 27.44 17.49 -6.12
C ASN A 219 26.10 18.12 -6.55
N ALA A 220 26.16 19.24 -7.27
CA ALA A 220 24.99 19.89 -7.87
C ALA A 220 24.21 18.92 -8.78
N ARG A 221 24.92 18.25 -9.70
CA ARG A 221 24.30 17.26 -10.59
C ARG A 221 23.73 16.07 -9.84
N SER A 222 24.39 15.59 -8.79
CA SER A 222 23.93 14.43 -8.01
C SER A 222 22.64 14.71 -7.24
N ALA A 223 22.51 15.92 -6.68
CA ALA A 223 21.27 16.36 -6.04
C ALA A 223 20.11 16.48 -7.06
N LEU A 224 20.37 17.10 -8.21
CA LEU A 224 19.38 17.23 -9.29
C LEU A 224 18.98 15.88 -9.89
N ASP A 225 19.93 14.97 -10.07
CA ASP A 225 19.68 13.62 -10.55
C ASP A 225 18.85 12.80 -9.54
N THR A 226 19.05 13.03 -8.23
CA THR A 226 18.19 12.46 -7.18
C THR A 226 16.76 12.96 -7.31
N LEU A 227 16.54 14.28 -7.49
CA LEU A 227 15.20 14.84 -7.72
C LEU A 227 14.55 14.28 -8.99
N ARG A 228 15.33 14.12 -10.06
CA ARG A 228 14.89 13.49 -11.32
C ARG A 228 14.45 12.04 -11.09
N GLN A 229 15.29 11.22 -10.46
CA GLN A 229 15.00 9.81 -10.17
C GLN A 229 13.78 9.63 -9.26
N VAL A 230 13.67 10.43 -8.19
CA VAL A 230 12.50 10.41 -7.29
C VAL A 230 11.24 10.77 -8.05
N SER A 231 11.30 11.79 -8.92
CA SER A 231 10.17 12.19 -9.75
C SER A 231 9.75 11.10 -10.74
N GLU A 232 10.71 10.46 -11.43
CA GLU A 232 10.43 9.34 -12.34
C GLU A 232 9.81 8.15 -11.61
N TRP A 233 10.28 7.84 -10.41
CA TRP A 233 9.66 6.81 -9.58
C TRP A 233 8.24 7.20 -9.15
N PHE A 234 8.02 8.47 -8.76
CA PHE A 234 6.70 9.02 -8.45
C PHE A 234 5.72 8.99 -9.63
N ALA A 235 6.20 8.91 -10.87
CA ALA A 235 5.34 8.78 -12.04
C ALA A 235 4.52 7.47 -12.05
N SER A 236 4.96 6.44 -11.30
CA SER A 236 4.19 5.21 -11.09
C SER A 236 2.90 5.44 -10.30
N VAL A 237 2.85 6.49 -9.47
CA VAL A 237 1.67 6.88 -8.69
C VAL A 237 0.79 7.80 -9.52
N ARG A 238 -0.36 7.29 -9.96
CA ARG A 238 -1.31 8.01 -10.84
C ARG A 238 -2.54 8.53 -10.08
N GLY A 239 -3.26 9.46 -10.71
CA GLY A 239 -4.58 9.92 -10.26
C GLY A 239 -4.59 10.74 -8.97
N ARG A 240 -3.46 11.37 -8.62
CA ARG A 240 -3.38 12.31 -7.49
C ARG A 240 -2.19 13.24 -7.60
N ARG A 241 -2.29 14.35 -6.88
CA ARG A 241 -1.18 15.25 -6.59
C ARG A 241 -0.13 14.58 -5.73
N LYS A 242 1.13 14.88 -6.02
CA LYS A 242 2.29 14.35 -5.32
C LYS A 242 3.25 15.47 -4.97
N ALA A 243 3.91 15.36 -3.82
CA ALA A 243 4.77 16.42 -3.31
C ALA A 243 6.16 15.93 -2.92
N ILE A 244 7.18 16.68 -3.34
CA ILE A 244 8.55 16.56 -2.83
C ILE A 244 8.81 17.74 -1.89
N LEU A 245 9.20 17.46 -0.66
CA LEU A 245 9.77 18.44 0.26
C LEU A 245 11.29 18.37 0.10
N PHE A 246 11.89 19.36 -0.54
CA PHE A 246 13.33 19.42 -0.78
C PHE A 246 13.98 20.27 0.31
N VAL A 247 14.54 19.60 1.33
CA VAL A 247 15.23 20.27 2.44
C VAL A 247 16.69 20.43 2.07
N SER A 248 17.08 21.65 1.70
CA SER A 248 18.40 21.97 1.15
C SER A 248 18.75 23.43 1.39
N GLU A 249 20.03 23.75 1.60
CA GLU A 249 20.51 25.15 1.58
C GLU A 249 20.56 25.73 0.14
N GLY A 250 20.25 24.92 -0.87
CA GLY A 250 20.22 25.30 -2.28
C GLY A 250 21.54 25.02 -2.99
N ILE A 251 21.48 24.97 -4.32
CA ILE A 251 22.63 24.73 -5.21
C ILE A 251 23.26 26.09 -5.54
N ASP A 252 24.48 26.32 -5.07
CA ASP A 252 25.24 27.57 -5.22
C ASP A 252 26.16 27.60 -6.46
N TYR A 253 25.90 26.75 -7.45
CA TYR A 253 26.68 26.70 -8.70
C TYR A 253 26.21 27.74 -9.72
N ASP A 254 27.13 28.52 -10.29
CA ASP A 254 26.79 29.53 -11.29
C ASP A 254 26.56 28.92 -12.68
N ILE A 255 25.29 28.72 -13.01
CA ILE A 255 24.84 28.17 -14.31
C ILE A 255 24.95 29.15 -15.48
N ASN A 256 25.22 30.45 -15.24
CA ASN A 256 25.27 31.45 -16.30
C ASN A 256 26.66 31.58 -16.94
N ASN A 257 27.68 31.01 -16.33
CA ASN A 257 29.06 31.05 -16.83
C ASN A 257 29.32 29.95 -17.88
N VAL A 258 28.50 29.92 -18.94
CA VAL A 258 28.51 28.87 -19.98
C VAL A 258 29.59 29.11 -21.04
N ILE A 259 30.04 30.36 -21.20
CA ILE A 259 31.11 30.74 -22.13
C ILE A 259 32.38 30.94 -21.31
N ALA A 260 33.31 29.99 -21.41
CA ALA A 260 34.62 30.12 -20.79
C ALA A 260 35.30 31.41 -21.27
N GLN A 261 35.55 32.35 -20.37
CA GLN A 261 36.65 33.29 -20.57
C GLN A 261 37.93 32.45 -20.56
N THR A 262 38.77 32.67 -21.58
CA THR A 262 40.02 31.94 -21.88
C THR A 262 40.71 31.39 -20.63
N GLY A 263 40.84 30.05 -20.55
CA GLY A 263 41.60 29.34 -19.51
C GLY A 263 40.78 28.70 -18.38
N SER A 264 39.44 28.78 -18.38
CA SER A 264 38.59 28.16 -17.37
C SER A 264 37.82 26.92 -17.89
N ASN A 265 37.86 25.81 -17.15
CA ASN A 265 37.25 24.52 -17.48
C ASN A 265 35.76 24.43 -17.05
N HIS A 266 34.92 25.42 -17.36
CA HIS A 266 33.52 25.47 -16.89
C HIS A 266 32.53 24.58 -17.67
N LEU A 267 32.94 23.36 -18.06
CA LEU A 267 32.03 22.34 -18.59
C LEU A 267 30.91 21.99 -17.59
N GLY A 268 31.08 22.28 -16.29
CA GLY A 268 30.10 22.05 -15.24
C GLY A 268 28.80 22.85 -15.41
N ALA A 269 28.87 24.12 -15.85
CA ALA A 269 27.70 25.00 -15.91
C ALA A 269 26.61 24.49 -16.87
N SER A 270 27.00 24.06 -18.07
CA SER A 270 26.07 23.47 -19.03
C SER A 270 25.47 22.16 -18.51
N MET A 271 26.28 21.30 -17.90
CA MET A 271 25.80 20.02 -17.34
C MET A 271 24.85 20.20 -16.14
N VAL A 272 25.10 21.19 -15.27
CA VAL A 272 24.20 21.52 -14.15
C VAL A 272 22.90 22.14 -14.66
N LEU A 273 22.97 23.01 -15.67
CA LEU A 273 21.78 23.58 -16.32
C LEU A 273 20.92 22.49 -16.96
N ASP A 274 21.53 21.54 -17.67
CA ASP A 274 20.81 20.42 -18.28
C ASP A 274 20.22 19.49 -17.21
N ALA A 275 20.96 19.17 -16.15
CA ALA A 275 20.44 18.40 -15.02
C ALA A 275 19.25 19.11 -14.33
N THR A 276 19.29 20.45 -14.25
CA THR A 276 18.18 21.25 -13.69
C THR A 276 16.94 21.13 -14.56
N ARG A 277 17.10 21.27 -15.88
CA ARG A 277 16.02 21.09 -16.86
C ARG A 277 15.44 19.68 -16.80
N ASP A 278 16.28 18.66 -16.70
CA ASP A 278 15.87 17.25 -16.61
C ASP A 278 15.08 16.95 -15.33
N ALA A 279 15.52 17.49 -14.19
CA ALA A 279 14.80 17.35 -12.92
C ALA A 279 13.41 18.00 -12.98
N ILE A 280 13.31 19.22 -13.51
CA ILE A 280 12.04 19.94 -13.70
C ILE A 280 11.13 19.17 -14.68
N ALA A 281 11.70 18.69 -15.79
CA ALA A 281 10.95 17.92 -16.79
C ALA A 281 10.43 16.59 -16.22
N ALA A 282 11.22 15.90 -15.40
CA ALA A 282 10.80 14.68 -14.72
C ALA A 282 9.69 14.94 -13.69
N ALA A 283 9.84 15.95 -12.84
CA ALA A 283 8.82 16.35 -11.86
C ALA A 283 7.50 16.73 -12.55
N THR A 284 7.60 17.52 -13.62
CA THR A 284 6.44 17.95 -14.41
C THR A 284 5.75 16.77 -15.10
N ARG A 285 6.51 15.86 -15.72
CA ARG A 285 5.98 14.63 -16.34
C ARG A 285 5.29 13.73 -15.33
N ALA A 286 5.84 13.65 -14.14
CA ALA A 286 5.31 12.83 -13.07
C ALA A 286 4.15 13.51 -12.32
N ASN A 287 3.80 14.76 -12.63
CA ASN A 287 2.85 15.57 -11.86
C ASN A 287 3.23 15.68 -10.37
N VAL A 288 4.44 16.15 -10.12
CA VAL A 288 5.03 16.33 -8.79
C VAL A 288 5.35 17.80 -8.56
N SER A 289 4.89 18.34 -7.43
CA SER A 289 5.28 19.68 -6.96
C SER A 289 6.46 19.60 -6.00
N ILE A 290 7.50 20.39 -6.24
CA ILE A 290 8.67 20.51 -5.37
C ILE A 290 8.48 21.73 -4.45
N TYR A 291 8.71 21.56 -3.16
CA TYR A 291 8.71 22.62 -2.15
C TYR A 291 10.11 22.72 -1.56
N GLY A 292 10.86 23.75 -1.96
CA GLY A 292 12.19 24.03 -1.41
C GLY A 292 12.10 24.57 0.02
N ILE A 293 12.84 23.98 0.95
CA ILE A 293 12.88 24.38 2.36
C ILE A 293 14.34 24.67 2.72
N ASP A 294 14.67 25.96 2.87
CA ASP A 294 16.00 26.41 3.27
C ASP A 294 16.16 26.34 4.79
N PRO A 295 16.95 25.38 5.31
CA PRO A 295 17.10 25.18 6.75
C PRO A 295 17.92 26.29 7.40
N ARG A 296 18.64 27.15 6.65
CA ARG A 296 19.44 28.27 7.20
C ARG A 296 18.57 29.34 7.86
N GLY A 297 17.30 29.40 7.50
CA GLY A 297 16.37 30.45 7.92
C GLY A 297 16.89 31.86 7.62
N LEU A 298 16.71 32.80 8.54
CA LEU A 298 17.25 34.15 8.39
C LEU A 298 18.77 34.10 8.66
N THR A 299 19.57 34.49 7.68
CA THR A 299 21.04 34.50 7.74
C THR A 299 21.60 35.81 7.18
N ASP A 300 22.67 36.30 7.78
CA ASP A 300 23.52 37.41 7.33
C ASP A 300 24.91 36.92 6.84
N LEU A 301 25.05 35.60 6.67
CA LEU A 301 26.29 34.89 6.31
C LEU A 301 27.37 34.92 7.41
N GLY A 302 26.99 35.18 8.67
CA GLY A 302 27.91 35.16 9.80
C GLY A 302 28.74 33.86 9.90
N ASP A 303 28.09 32.69 9.85
CA ASP A 303 28.80 31.41 9.93
C ASP A 303 29.82 31.23 8.81
N GLU A 304 29.47 31.61 7.57
CA GLU A 304 30.35 31.49 6.42
C GLU A 304 31.50 32.51 6.45
N THR A 305 31.26 33.71 6.98
CA THR A 305 32.33 34.71 7.14
C THR A 305 33.37 34.31 8.18
N ILE A 306 33.01 33.52 9.19
CA ILE A 306 33.96 32.98 10.18
C ILE A 306 34.98 32.04 9.53
N GLU A 307 34.62 31.36 8.44
CA GLU A 307 35.53 30.48 7.70
C GLU A 307 36.58 31.24 6.85
N ILE A 308 36.43 32.56 6.73
CA ILE A 308 37.30 33.44 5.94
C ILE A 308 37.99 34.42 6.88
N GLY A 309 39.30 34.25 7.09
CA GLY A 309 40.07 35.12 8.01
C GLY A 309 40.13 36.58 7.55
N SER A 310 40.45 36.82 6.29
CA SER A 310 40.42 38.14 5.64
C SER A 310 40.18 37.98 4.15
N PHE A 311 39.52 38.96 3.52
CA PHE A 311 39.40 39.00 2.07
C PHE A 311 40.64 39.63 1.43
N PRO A 312 40.96 39.29 0.16
CA PRO A 312 41.99 40.00 -0.60
C PRO A 312 41.66 41.49 -0.74
N ASP A 313 42.67 42.36 -0.62
CA ASP A 313 42.52 43.80 -0.92
C ASP A 313 42.34 44.05 -2.43
N ASP A 314 42.78 43.10 -3.27
CA ASP A 314 42.68 43.18 -4.72
C ASP A 314 41.24 42.93 -5.20
N THR A 315 40.51 44.03 -5.41
CA THR A 315 39.13 44.01 -5.92
C THR A 315 38.98 43.42 -7.33
N SER A 316 40.06 43.33 -8.13
CA SER A 316 40.01 42.74 -9.48
C SER A 316 39.74 41.24 -9.46
N THR A 317 39.99 40.58 -8.33
CA THR A 317 39.73 39.15 -8.12
C THR A 317 38.23 38.81 -8.06
N GLY A 318 37.37 39.81 -7.79
CA GLY A 318 35.95 39.62 -7.55
C GLY A 318 35.64 38.79 -6.29
N ILE A 319 36.60 38.65 -5.38
CA ILE A 319 36.46 37.94 -4.11
C ILE A 319 36.14 38.96 -3.01
N GLY A 320 35.06 38.74 -2.26
CA GLY A 320 34.71 39.58 -1.13
C GLY A 320 33.34 39.27 -0.56
N THR A 321 32.85 40.13 0.33
CA THR A 321 31.51 39.98 0.90
C THR A 321 30.42 39.90 -0.19
N GLY A 322 30.59 40.64 -1.29
CA GLY A 322 29.66 40.58 -2.44
C GLY A 322 29.57 39.22 -3.12
N SER A 323 30.68 38.47 -3.23
CA SER A 323 30.67 37.13 -3.84
C SER A 323 29.98 36.10 -2.94
N MET A 324 30.11 36.23 -1.61
CA MET A 324 29.37 35.43 -0.63
C MET A 324 27.85 35.65 -0.75
N TYR A 325 27.41 36.91 -0.83
CA TYR A 325 26.00 37.23 -1.05
C TYR A 325 25.49 36.70 -2.41
N ASN A 326 26.35 36.67 -3.42
CA ASN A 326 26.01 36.07 -4.71
C ASN A 326 25.81 34.56 -4.60
N GLU A 327 26.66 33.83 -3.88
CA GLU A 327 26.49 32.38 -3.62
C GLU A 327 25.18 32.10 -2.87
N LEU A 328 24.88 32.87 -1.82
CA LEU A 328 23.61 32.78 -1.10
C LEU A 328 22.42 33.00 -2.03
N ARG A 329 22.49 34.02 -2.88
CA ARG A 329 21.45 34.35 -3.86
C ARG A 329 21.25 33.19 -4.85
N LEU A 330 22.33 32.66 -5.43
CA LEU A 330 22.28 31.51 -6.34
C LEU A 330 21.61 30.30 -5.68
N ALA A 331 22.01 29.98 -4.45
CA ALA A 331 21.43 28.88 -3.69
C ALA A 331 19.92 29.06 -3.48
N GLN A 332 19.47 30.24 -3.04
CA GLN A 332 18.05 30.53 -2.82
C GLN A 332 17.25 30.57 -4.14
N ASP A 333 17.84 31.12 -5.21
CA ASP A 333 17.21 31.17 -6.53
C ASP A 333 17.03 29.76 -7.11
N SER A 334 17.98 28.84 -6.88
CA SER A 334 17.83 27.44 -7.29
C SER A 334 16.59 26.77 -6.67
N LEU A 335 16.33 27.01 -5.38
CA LEU A 335 15.15 26.49 -4.67
C LEU A 335 13.86 27.10 -5.23
N ARG A 336 13.86 28.41 -5.51
CA ARG A 336 12.71 29.12 -6.09
C ARG A 336 12.38 28.56 -7.47
N VAL A 337 13.37 28.45 -8.36
CA VAL A 337 13.20 27.96 -9.74
C VAL A 337 12.63 26.54 -9.75
N LEU A 338 13.22 25.61 -8.98
CA LEU A 338 12.73 24.22 -8.90
C LEU A 338 11.28 24.16 -8.39
N SER A 339 10.95 25.00 -7.41
CA SER A 339 9.61 24.99 -6.80
C SER A 339 8.56 25.63 -7.71
N ASP A 340 8.84 26.81 -8.27
CA ASP A 340 7.89 27.58 -9.08
C ASP A 340 7.57 26.89 -10.41
N GLU A 341 8.57 26.26 -11.05
CA GLU A 341 8.35 25.55 -12.32
C GLU A 341 7.53 24.25 -12.14
N THR A 342 7.53 23.67 -10.94
CA THR A 342 6.79 22.44 -10.62
C THR A 342 5.46 22.70 -9.88
N GLY A 343 5.09 23.97 -9.66
CA GLY A 343 3.83 24.37 -9.03
C GLY A 343 3.83 24.31 -7.49
N GLY A 344 5.02 24.27 -6.87
CA GLY A 344 5.22 24.46 -5.43
C GLY A 344 5.69 25.87 -5.08
N PHE A 345 6.38 26.03 -3.95
CA PHE A 345 7.02 27.29 -3.54
C PHE A 345 8.24 27.02 -2.65
N ALA A 346 9.18 27.98 -2.62
CA ALA A 346 10.36 27.91 -1.75
C ALA A 346 10.18 28.72 -0.45
N VAL A 347 10.68 28.17 0.66
CA VAL A 347 10.77 28.80 1.96
C VAL A 347 12.22 29.18 2.21
N VAL A 348 12.51 30.47 2.05
CA VAL A 348 13.85 31.05 2.18
C VAL A 348 13.78 32.26 3.11
N ASN A 349 14.85 32.53 3.86
CA ASN A 349 14.95 33.63 4.84
C ASN A 349 13.84 33.61 5.91
N ARG A 350 13.48 32.43 6.43
CA ARG A 350 12.46 32.27 7.50
C ARG A 350 12.90 31.30 8.58
N ASN A 351 12.74 31.70 9.85
CA ASN A 351 13.05 30.84 11.00
C ASN A 351 11.87 29.98 11.44
N ASP A 352 10.63 30.39 11.13
CA ASP A 352 9.43 29.60 11.42
C ASP A 352 8.89 28.92 10.15
N PHE A 353 8.98 27.60 10.12
CA PHE A 353 8.47 26.77 9.04
C PHE A 353 7.00 26.37 9.22
N SER A 354 6.38 26.66 10.37
CA SER A 354 5.03 26.18 10.71
C SER A 354 3.98 26.60 9.68
N THR A 355 3.94 27.89 9.36
CA THR A 355 3.00 28.47 8.38
C THR A 355 3.26 27.92 6.98
N ALA A 356 4.53 27.69 6.63
CA ALA A 356 4.87 27.10 5.34
C ALA A 356 4.42 25.63 5.26
N TYR A 357 4.61 24.85 6.31
CA TYR A 357 4.14 23.46 6.36
C TYR A 357 2.62 23.35 6.38
N ASP A 358 1.92 24.26 7.07
CA ASP A 358 0.46 24.36 6.99
C ASP A 358 -0.01 24.59 5.56
N ARG A 359 0.65 25.52 4.84
CA ARG A 359 0.37 25.77 3.43
C ARG A 359 0.70 24.57 2.54
N ILE A 360 1.81 23.87 2.75
CA ILE A 360 2.15 22.64 2.00
C ILE A 360 1.08 21.58 2.22
N VAL A 361 0.64 21.38 3.46
CA VAL A 361 -0.45 20.46 3.79
C VAL A 361 -1.75 20.87 3.08
N GLN A 362 -2.12 22.14 3.11
CA GLN A 362 -3.31 22.66 2.46
C GLN A 362 -3.27 22.48 0.93
N ASP A 363 -2.16 22.84 0.28
CA ASP A 363 -1.96 22.72 -1.18
C ASP A 363 -2.08 21.26 -1.66
N ASN A 364 -1.80 20.29 -0.80
CA ASN A 364 -1.93 18.86 -1.10
C ASN A 364 -3.23 18.23 -0.55
N SER A 365 -3.97 18.94 0.29
CA SER A 365 -5.27 18.48 0.81
C SER A 365 -6.41 18.89 -0.10
N ALA A 366 -6.43 20.12 -0.62
CA ALA A 366 -7.56 20.58 -1.44
C ALA A 366 -7.09 21.31 -2.70
N TYR A 367 -7.51 20.80 -3.86
CA TYR A 367 -7.12 21.29 -5.18
C TYR A 367 -8.14 20.86 -6.24
N TYR A 368 -8.20 21.61 -7.34
CA TYR A 368 -9.01 21.24 -8.49
C TYR A 368 -8.18 20.39 -9.45
N VAL A 369 -8.79 19.37 -10.03
CA VAL A 369 -8.24 18.59 -11.13
C VAL A 369 -8.99 18.98 -12.40
N LEU A 370 -8.26 19.53 -13.36
CA LEU A 370 -8.77 19.87 -14.69
C LEU A 370 -8.21 18.86 -15.69
N ALA A 371 -9.06 18.22 -16.48
CA ALA A 371 -8.60 17.35 -17.57
C ALA A 371 -9.05 17.90 -18.93
N TYR A 372 -8.15 17.89 -19.91
CA TYR A 372 -8.45 18.29 -21.29
C TYR A 372 -7.71 17.39 -22.29
N TYR A 373 -8.17 17.36 -23.55
CA TYR A 373 -7.49 16.61 -24.61
C TYR A 373 -6.43 17.50 -25.28
N PRO A 374 -5.15 17.07 -25.35
CA PRO A 374 -4.12 17.88 -25.97
C PRO A 374 -4.35 17.95 -27.49
N PRO A 375 -4.20 19.13 -28.13
CA PRO A 375 -4.34 19.29 -29.58
C PRO A 375 -3.28 18.53 -30.40
N ASP A 376 -2.11 18.24 -29.82
CA ASP A 376 -1.04 17.45 -30.46
C ASP A 376 -0.68 16.21 -29.62
N PRO A 377 -1.13 15.00 -30.00
CA PRO A 377 -0.88 13.79 -29.24
C PRO A 377 0.52 13.20 -29.48
N ARG A 378 1.43 13.91 -30.17
CA ARG A 378 2.78 13.39 -30.46
C ARG A 378 3.57 13.16 -29.17
N PRO A 379 4.06 11.93 -28.93
CA PRO A 379 4.73 11.58 -27.68
C PRO A 379 6.07 12.33 -27.54
N GLY A 380 6.36 12.78 -26.32
CA GLY A 380 7.65 13.35 -25.94
C GLY A 380 7.84 14.84 -26.26
N ARG A 381 6.80 15.57 -26.70
CA ARG A 381 6.85 17.04 -26.77
C ARG A 381 6.47 17.66 -25.43
N VAL A 382 7.18 18.74 -25.07
CA VAL A 382 6.85 19.60 -23.92
C VAL A 382 5.92 20.70 -24.42
N HIS A 383 4.84 20.94 -23.69
CA HIS A 383 3.84 21.95 -23.96
C HIS A 383 3.69 22.87 -22.75
N LYS A 384 3.64 24.18 -22.98
CA LYS A 384 3.42 25.16 -21.92
C LYS A 384 1.95 25.17 -21.53
N ILE A 385 1.65 25.15 -20.24
CA ILE A 385 0.30 25.30 -19.69
C ILE A 385 0.21 26.62 -18.93
N ASP A 386 -0.84 27.38 -19.20
CA ASP A 386 -1.26 28.54 -18.41
C ASP A 386 -2.69 28.30 -17.93
N VAL A 387 -2.91 28.36 -16.62
CA VAL A 387 -4.23 28.23 -16.00
C VAL A 387 -4.57 29.55 -15.34
N ARG A 388 -5.72 30.09 -15.73
CA ARG A 388 -6.26 31.33 -15.19
C ARG A 388 -7.65 31.11 -14.63
N VAL A 389 -8.03 31.97 -13.69
CA VAL A 389 -9.40 32.05 -13.20
C VAL A 389 -10.00 33.40 -13.53
N THR A 390 -11.28 33.44 -13.88
CA THR A 390 -12.00 34.67 -14.23
C THR A 390 -12.35 35.52 -13.01
N ARG A 391 -12.47 34.90 -11.83
CA ARG A 391 -12.79 35.59 -10.58
C ARG A 391 -11.63 36.49 -10.14
N PRO A 392 -11.84 37.80 -9.94
CA PRO A 392 -10.76 38.74 -9.61
C PRO A 392 -10.22 38.53 -8.20
N GLY A 393 -8.94 38.89 -7.99
CA GLY A 393 -8.29 38.83 -6.67
C GLY A 393 -7.84 37.43 -6.23
N LEU A 394 -7.95 36.43 -7.10
CA LEU A 394 -7.47 35.07 -6.82
C LEU A 394 -6.06 34.84 -7.35
N VAL A 395 -5.31 34.02 -6.64
CA VAL A 395 -3.97 33.57 -7.01
C VAL A 395 -4.07 32.10 -7.42
N VAL A 396 -3.66 31.80 -8.66
CA VAL A 396 -3.66 30.45 -9.21
C VAL A 396 -2.25 29.88 -9.16
N ARG A 397 -2.11 28.65 -8.66
CA ARG A 397 -0.87 27.86 -8.75
C ARG A 397 -1.16 26.54 -9.45
N SER A 398 -0.42 26.29 -10.51
CA SER A 398 -0.40 25.03 -11.25
C SER A 398 1.00 24.83 -11.83
N ARG A 399 1.28 23.62 -12.31
CA ARG A 399 2.49 23.40 -13.13
C ARG A 399 2.45 24.25 -14.40
N ARG A 400 3.62 24.67 -14.89
CA ARG A 400 3.76 25.57 -16.06
C ARG A 400 3.91 24.83 -17.40
N ALA A 401 4.08 23.52 -17.37
CA ALA A 401 4.20 22.70 -18.56
C ALA A 401 3.63 21.31 -18.34
N HIS A 402 3.47 20.55 -19.41
CA HIS A 402 3.31 19.10 -19.36
C HIS A 402 4.07 18.44 -20.52
N LEU A 403 4.29 17.14 -20.41
CA LEU A 403 4.92 16.34 -21.47
C LEU A 403 3.92 15.29 -21.95
N THR A 404 3.70 15.20 -23.26
CA THR A 404 2.88 14.14 -23.83
C THR A 404 3.56 12.79 -23.56
N PRO A 405 2.90 11.86 -22.84
CA PRO A 405 3.53 10.63 -22.39
C PRO A 405 4.06 9.81 -23.57
N LYS A 406 5.32 9.36 -23.48
CA LYS A 406 5.83 8.36 -24.42
C LYS A 406 5.07 7.06 -24.20
N LYS A 407 4.69 6.37 -25.28
CA LYS A 407 4.10 5.04 -25.21
C LYS A 407 5.01 4.16 -24.35
N ALA A 408 4.51 3.70 -23.20
CA ALA A 408 5.27 2.83 -22.32
C ALA A 408 5.60 1.56 -23.11
N GLU A 409 6.89 1.30 -23.34
CA GLU A 409 7.30 0.03 -23.90
C GLU A 409 7.04 -1.07 -22.87
N PRO A 410 6.44 -2.21 -23.26
CA PRO A 410 6.27 -3.32 -22.34
C PRO A 410 7.64 -3.74 -21.80
N VAL A 411 7.78 -3.71 -20.48
CA VAL A 411 9.01 -4.15 -19.80
C VAL A 411 9.28 -5.59 -20.21
N LYS A 412 10.48 -5.86 -20.75
CA LYS A 412 10.89 -7.22 -21.14
C LYS A 412 10.94 -8.10 -19.90
N THR A 413 9.92 -8.94 -19.71
CA THR A 413 9.87 -9.92 -18.62
C THR A 413 10.75 -11.12 -18.94
N SER A 414 11.55 -11.56 -17.97
CA SER A 414 12.28 -12.82 -18.06
C SER A 414 11.32 -13.99 -18.19
N ALA A 415 11.62 -14.95 -19.09
CA ALA A 415 10.84 -16.17 -19.27
C ALA A 415 10.73 -17.04 -18.00
N LYS A 416 11.56 -16.77 -16.97
CA LYS A 416 11.52 -17.49 -15.68
C LYS A 416 10.53 -16.91 -14.66
N ASP A 417 9.93 -15.75 -14.93
CA ASP A 417 9.04 -15.09 -13.99
C ASP A 417 7.59 -15.56 -14.17
N THR A 418 7.10 -16.36 -13.23
CA THR A 418 5.77 -17.00 -13.25
C THR A 418 4.63 -16.10 -12.75
N ARG A 419 4.92 -14.86 -12.34
CA ARG A 419 3.89 -13.91 -11.89
C ARG A 419 3.01 -13.45 -13.06
N SER A 420 1.75 -13.13 -12.78
CA SER A 420 0.91 -12.42 -13.74
C SER A 420 1.37 -10.95 -13.88
N PRO A 421 1.18 -10.30 -15.04
CA PRO A 421 1.49 -8.88 -15.22
C PRO A 421 0.89 -7.98 -14.14
N GLU A 422 -0.34 -8.27 -13.74
CA GLU A 422 -1.09 -7.51 -12.75
C GLU A 422 -0.46 -7.66 -11.36
N ILE A 423 -0.04 -8.88 -10.97
CA ILE A 423 0.71 -9.09 -9.72
C ILE A 423 2.03 -8.31 -9.71
N ARG A 424 2.76 -8.25 -10.82
CA ARG A 424 4.00 -7.48 -10.89
C ARG A 424 3.73 -6.00 -10.67
N GLU A 425 2.77 -5.45 -11.41
CA GLU A 425 2.36 -4.05 -11.27
C GLU A 425 1.92 -3.73 -9.83
N ALA A 426 1.14 -4.62 -9.20
CA ALA A 426 0.68 -4.44 -7.83
C ALA A 426 1.79 -4.51 -6.78
N LEU A 427 2.85 -5.29 -7.02
CA LEU A 427 4.02 -5.36 -6.14
C LEU A 427 5.01 -4.23 -6.37
N ASP A 428 5.11 -3.72 -7.60
CA ASP A 428 5.97 -2.59 -7.93
C ASP A 428 5.33 -1.26 -7.48
N SER A 429 3.99 -1.23 -7.39
CA SER A 429 3.23 -0.10 -6.85
C SER A 429 3.68 0.27 -5.44
N PRO A 430 4.04 1.54 -5.19
CA PRO A 430 4.32 2.03 -3.84
C PRO A 430 3.06 2.24 -2.99
N LEU A 431 1.87 2.14 -3.59
CA LEU A 431 0.57 2.30 -2.92
C LEU A 431 -0.19 0.97 -2.85
N PRO A 432 -0.95 0.73 -1.77
CA PRO A 432 -1.80 -0.45 -1.69
C PRO A 432 -2.97 -0.34 -2.67
N ILE A 433 -3.31 -1.47 -3.30
CA ILE A 433 -4.42 -1.59 -4.26
C ILE A 433 -5.57 -2.32 -3.58
N SER A 434 -6.79 -1.79 -3.63
CA SER A 434 -7.95 -2.28 -2.86
C SER A 434 -8.98 -3.11 -3.67
N GLY A 435 -8.68 -3.50 -4.91
CA GLY A 435 -9.62 -4.24 -5.76
C GLY A 435 -9.96 -5.65 -5.27
N LEU A 436 -9.11 -6.24 -4.43
CA LEU A 436 -9.33 -7.46 -3.65
C LEU A 436 -8.93 -7.18 -2.21
N GLY A 437 -9.92 -7.08 -1.32
CA GLY A 437 -9.70 -6.80 0.09
C GLY A 437 -8.88 -7.90 0.75
N MET A 438 -7.84 -7.50 1.47
CA MET A 438 -6.95 -8.37 2.21
C MET A 438 -6.46 -7.74 3.51
N SER A 439 -6.22 -8.60 4.49
CA SER A 439 -5.56 -8.24 5.75
C SER A 439 -4.31 -9.10 5.91
N VAL A 440 -3.21 -8.47 6.27
CA VAL A 440 -1.89 -9.10 6.37
C VAL A 440 -1.30 -8.84 7.75
N PHE A 441 -0.86 -9.90 8.42
CA PHE A 441 -0.06 -9.81 9.65
C PHE A 441 1.30 -10.50 9.46
N ALA A 442 2.32 -10.02 10.16
CA ALA A 442 3.63 -10.66 10.19
C ALA A 442 4.17 -10.75 11.61
N ALA A 443 4.44 -11.98 12.08
CA ALA A 443 4.95 -12.26 13.41
C ALA A 443 6.36 -12.88 13.33
N PRO A 444 7.42 -12.17 13.74
CA PRO A 444 8.78 -12.72 13.75
C PRO A 444 9.00 -13.64 14.97
N PHE A 445 9.60 -14.80 14.74
CA PHE A 445 10.04 -15.78 15.74
C PHE A 445 11.54 -16.04 15.59
N LYS A 446 12.17 -16.53 16.65
CA LYS A 446 13.54 -17.04 16.59
C LYS A 446 13.60 -18.23 15.63
N GLY A 447 14.35 -18.07 14.55
CA GLY A 447 14.55 -19.10 13.53
C GLY A 447 15.86 -19.85 13.73
N THR A 448 16.29 -20.54 12.68
CA THR A 448 17.62 -21.16 12.61
C THR A 448 18.65 -20.07 12.27
N PRO A 449 19.65 -19.82 13.15
CA PRO A 449 20.69 -18.84 12.87
C PRO A 449 21.35 -19.08 11.49
N PRO A 450 21.64 -18.02 10.72
CA PRO A 450 21.57 -16.60 11.10
C PRO A 450 20.17 -15.96 10.95
N ASN A 451 19.15 -16.72 10.58
CA ASN A 451 17.83 -16.20 10.21
C ASN A 451 16.83 -16.28 11.38
N ALA A 452 15.92 -15.30 11.42
CA ALA A 452 14.66 -15.41 12.12
C ALA A 452 13.61 -16.06 11.21
N SER A 453 12.57 -16.65 11.80
CA SER A 453 11.45 -17.22 11.04
C SER A 453 10.22 -16.33 11.20
N VAL A 454 9.73 -15.76 10.12
CA VAL A 454 8.60 -14.82 10.11
C VAL A 454 7.36 -15.54 9.62
N LEU A 455 6.34 -15.64 10.48
CA LEU A 455 5.01 -16.10 10.07
C LEU A 455 4.25 -14.96 9.41
N LEU A 456 3.92 -15.12 8.14
CA LEU A 456 3.08 -14.24 7.34
C LEU A 456 1.69 -14.86 7.21
N GLY A 457 0.66 -14.13 7.63
CA GLY A 457 -0.72 -14.49 7.35
C GLY A 457 -1.38 -13.51 6.39
N VAL A 458 -1.96 -14.03 5.33
CA VAL A 458 -2.71 -13.28 4.31
C VAL A 458 -4.16 -13.74 4.34
N GLU A 459 -5.08 -12.83 4.62
CA GLU A 459 -6.50 -13.11 4.67
C GLU A 459 -7.22 -12.34 3.58
N LEU A 460 -7.80 -13.03 2.61
CA LEU A 460 -8.54 -12.45 1.50
C LEU A 460 -10.03 -12.41 1.79
N ARG A 461 -10.70 -11.33 1.37
CA ARG A 461 -12.13 -11.12 1.57
C ARG A 461 -12.95 -11.89 0.55
N GLY A 462 -13.86 -12.73 1.04
CA GLY A 462 -14.65 -13.65 0.21
C GLY A 462 -15.49 -12.99 -0.88
N ARG A 463 -16.19 -11.91 -0.55
CA ARG A 463 -17.10 -11.21 -1.47
C ARG A 463 -16.40 -10.50 -2.65
N ASP A 464 -15.10 -10.25 -2.52
CA ASP A 464 -14.31 -9.56 -3.54
C ASP A 464 -13.72 -10.58 -4.53
N LEU A 465 -13.72 -11.87 -4.19
CA LEU A 465 -13.27 -12.95 -5.06
C LEU A 465 -14.32 -13.20 -6.15
N ARG A 466 -13.90 -13.08 -7.42
CA ARG A 466 -14.71 -13.23 -8.63
C ARG A 466 -14.45 -14.55 -9.35
N MET A 467 -14.05 -15.57 -8.60
CA MET A 467 -13.59 -16.84 -9.16
C MET A 467 -14.71 -17.80 -9.57
N GLY A 468 -14.52 -18.43 -10.72
CA GLY A 468 -15.23 -19.60 -11.22
C GLY A 468 -14.76 -20.91 -10.58
N GLN A 469 -15.22 -22.03 -11.13
CA GLN A 469 -14.84 -23.37 -10.67
C GLN A 469 -13.48 -23.76 -11.28
N ASN A 470 -12.53 -24.16 -10.43
CA ASN A 470 -11.13 -24.50 -10.80
C ASN A 470 -10.24 -23.31 -11.21
N ASP A 471 -10.69 -22.08 -10.97
CA ASP A 471 -9.89 -20.89 -11.21
C ASP A 471 -8.67 -20.84 -10.29
N GLN A 472 -7.64 -20.15 -10.77
CA GLN A 472 -6.41 -19.93 -10.01
C GLN A 472 -6.45 -18.62 -9.25
N LEU A 473 -6.04 -18.69 -7.99
CA LEU A 473 -5.71 -17.56 -7.15
C LEU A 473 -4.20 -17.50 -7.01
N GLN A 474 -3.58 -16.41 -7.49
CA GLN A 474 -2.15 -16.17 -7.34
C GLN A 474 -1.91 -15.23 -6.17
N ILE A 475 -1.06 -15.63 -5.23
CA ILE A 475 -0.62 -14.80 -4.10
C ILE A 475 0.89 -14.69 -4.16
N SER A 476 1.41 -13.48 -4.17
CA SER A 476 2.85 -13.21 -4.23
C SER A 476 3.25 -12.31 -3.08
N TYR A 477 4.37 -12.62 -2.43
CA TYR A 477 4.87 -11.84 -1.31
C TYR A 477 6.39 -11.79 -1.30
N PHE A 478 6.96 -10.64 -0.96
CA PHE A 478 8.41 -10.41 -0.89
C PHE A 478 8.78 -9.55 0.32
N ALA A 479 9.92 -9.85 0.93
CA ALA A 479 10.58 -9.03 1.93
C ALA A 479 11.74 -8.26 1.28
N ILE A 480 11.61 -6.94 1.21
CA ILE A 480 12.62 -6.04 0.63
C ILE A 480 13.37 -5.36 1.78
N ASP A 481 14.69 -5.43 1.80
CA ASP A 481 15.51 -4.75 2.80
C ASP A 481 15.69 -3.25 2.50
N ALA A 482 16.39 -2.53 3.39
CA ALA A 482 16.65 -1.10 3.24
C ALA A 482 17.48 -0.74 1.99
N GLN A 483 18.16 -1.71 1.39
CA GLN A 483 18.97 -1.54 0.17
C GLN A 483 18.15 -1.84 -1.10
N GLY A 484 16.85 -2.14 -0.97
CA GLY A 484 15.98 -2.51 -2.08
C GLY A 484 16.13 -3.96 -2.55
N LYS A 485 16.89 -4.79 -1.82
CA LYS A 485 17.14 -6.19 -2.18
C LYS A 485 16.06 -7.10 -1.59
N VAL A 486 15.44 -7.90 -2.45
CA VAL A 486 14.55 -8.99 -2.03
C VAL A 486 15.37 -10.04 -1.28
N ARG A 487 15.06 -10.27 0.00
CA ARG A 487 15.73 -11.29 0.84
C ARG A 487 14.99 -12.61 0.91
N ALA A 488 13.67 -12.56 0.84
CA ALA A 488 12.81 -13.73 0.76
C ALA A 488 11.51 -13.38 0.05
N GLY A 489 10.84 -14.39 -0.47
CA GLY A 489 9.53 -14.25 -1.06
C GLY A 489 9.16 -15.46 -1.89
N ASN A 490 7.90 -15.54 -2.26
CA ASN A 490 7.39 -16.61 -3.09
C ASN A 490 6.16 -16.15 -3.87
N THR A 491 5.83 -16.88 -4.93
CA THR A 491 4.55 -16.75 -5.62
C THR A 491 3.85 -18.10 -5.58
N ASP A 492 2.71 -18.14 -4.89
CA ASP A 492 1.87 -19.30 -4.75
C ASP A 492 0.69 -19.22 -5.73
N GLY A 493 0.54 -20.23 -6.57
CA GLY A 493 -0.67 -20.44 -7.37
C GLY A 493 -1.57 -21.47 -6.68
N LEU A 494 -2.81 -21.10 -6.38
CA LEU A 494 -3.78 -21.95 -5.73
C LEU A 494 -4.93 -22.26 -6.68
N THR A 495 -4.99 -23.50 -7.18
CA THR A 495 -6.17 -23.99 -7.91
C THR A 495 -7.29 -24.27 -6.91
N MET A 496 -8.39 -23.51 -6.99
CA MET A 496 -9.50 -23.63 -6.05
C MET A 496 -10.49 -24.74 -6.47
N ASN A 497 -10.13 -26.00 -6.22
CA ASN A 497 -11.02 -27.15 -6.40
C ASN A 497 -11.98 -27.29 -5.19
N LEU A 498 -12.83 -26.28 -4.99
CA LEU A 498 -13.69 -26.21 -3.80
C LEU A 498 -14.97 -27.04 -3.96
N LYS A 499 -15.24 -27.90 -2.98
CA LYS A 499 -16.58 -28.48 -2.77
C LYS A 499 -17.60 -27.35 -2.56
N PRO A 500 -18.88 -27.50 -2.94
CA PRO A 500 -19.90 -26.45 -2.82
C PRO A 500 -20.00 -25.82 -1.43
N GLU A 501 -19.90 -26.63 -0.38
CA GLU A 501 -19.89 -26.17 1.02
C GLU A 501 -18.69 -25.27 1.33
N THR A 502 -17.49 -25.64 0.86
CA THR A 502 -16.29 -24.82 1.03
C THR A 502 -16.36 -23.55 0.19
N LYS A 503 -16.95 -23.60 -1.01
CA LYS A 503 -17.19 -22.42 -1.84
C LYS A 503 -18.08 -21.39 -1.12
N THR A 504 -19.15 -21.85 -0.49
CA THR A 504 -20.05 -20.99 0.31
C THR A 504 -19.31 -20.36 1.49
N ARG A 505 -18.54 -21.15 2.25
CA ARG A 505 -17.73 -20.64 3.37
C ARG A 505 -16.66 -19.64 2.91
N VAL A 506 -16.04 -19.86 1.76
CA VAL A 506 -15.07 -18.94 1.16
C VAL A 506 -15.74 -17.64 0.73
N ALA A 507 -16.91 -17.69 0.10
CA ALA A 507 -17.65 -16.49 -0.28
C ALA A 507 -18.07 -15.65 0.95
N GLU A 508 -18.52 -16.31 2.02
CA GLU A 508 -18.96 -15.63 3.26
C GLU A 508 -17.81 -15.12 4.11
N ASN A 509 -16.81 -15.97 4.36
CA ASN A 509 -15.76 -15.72 5.36
C ASN A 509 -14.41 -15.37 4.75
N GLY A 510 -14.19 -15.60 3.46
CA GLY A 510 -12.89 -15.43 2.80
C GLY A 510 -11.97 -16.64 2.91
N VAL A 511 -10.71 -16.44 2.54
CA VAL A 511 -9.64 -17.46 2.60
C VAL A 511 -8.47 -16.90 3.41
N ARG A 512 -7.87 -17.74 4.24
CA ARG A 512 -6.62 -17.42 4.94
C ARG A 512 -5.49 -18.29 4.39
N MET A 513 -4.32 -17.71 4.20
CA MET A 513 -3.09 -18.40 3.86
C MET A 513 -2.02 -18.07 4.88
N LEU A 514 -1.31 -19.07 5.38
CA LEU A 514 -0.15 -18.88 6.25
C LEU A 514 1.11 -19.37 5.54
N ASN A 515 2.19 -18.59 5.65
CA ASN A 515 3.51 -18.93 5.11
C ASN A 515 4.60 -18.52 6.12
N ARG A 516 5.72 -19.22 6.12
CA ARG A 516 6.93 -18.80 6.84
C ARG A 516 8.01 -18.32 5.88
N MET A 517 8.72 -17.29 6.30
CA MET A 517 9.90 -16.76 5.62
C MET A 517 11.08 -16.76 6.58
N ASP A 518 12.20 -17.34 6.18
CA ASP A 518 13.42 -17.26 6.97
C ASP A 518 14.28 -16.11 6.45
N ILE A 519 14.40 -15.04 7.24
CA ILE A 519 15.14 -13.83 6.88
C ILE A 519 16.07 -13.39 8.01
N PRO A 520 17.22 -12.78 7.69
CA PRO A 520 18.12 -12.23 8.71
C PRO A 520 17.41 -11.17 9.58
N PRO A 521 17.95 -10.87 10.78
CA PRO A 521 17.58 -9.69 11.53
C PRO A 521 17.78 -8.41 10.71
N GLY A 522 16.83 -7.49 10.80
CA GLY A 522 16.87 -6.27 10.00
C GLY A 522 15.52 -5.60 9.84
N ARG A 523 15.50 -4.55 9.01
CA ARG A 523 14.29 -3.80 8.65
C ARG A 523 13.89 -4.17 7.23
N TYR A 524 12.61 -4.43 7.05
CA TYR A 524 12.05 -4.88 5.79
C TYR A 524 10.73 -4.18 5.49
N GLN A 525 10.42 -4.00 4.21
CA GLN A 525 9.07 -3.78 3.75
C GLN A 525 8.58 -5.08 3.10
N LEU A 526 7.52 -5.66 3.66
CA LEU A 526 6.81 -6.75 3.02
C LEU A 526 5.85 -6.18 1.98
N ARG A 527 5.94 -6.66 0.74
CA ARG A 527 4.96 -6.38 -0.31
C ARG A 527 4.19 -7.65 -0.59
N VAL A 528 2.89 -7.61 -0.44
CA VAL A 528 1.98 -8.73 -0.65
C VAL A 528 0.97 -8.33 -1.71
N ALA A 529 0.76 -9.17 -2.71
CA ALA A 529 -0.26 -8.98 -3.73
C ALA A 529 -1.01 -10.28 -3.97
N ALA A 530 -2.30 -10.17 -4.27
CA ALA A 530 -3.15 -11.29 -4.67
C ALA A 530 -3.97 -10.91 -5.89
N HIS A 531 -4.10 -11.85 -6.82
CA HIS A 531 -4.82 -11.69 -8.07
C HIS A 531 -5.60 -12.98 -8.35
N ASP A 532 -6.89 -12.85 -8.60
CA ASP A 532 -7.73 -13.96 -9.00
C ASP A 532 -7.96 -14.01 -10.52
N ALA A 533 -8.31 -15.19 -11.05
CA ALA A 533 -8.57 -15.33 -12.48
C ALA A 533 -9.78 -14.52 -12.98
N GLY A 534 -10.64 -14.04 -12.08
CA GLY A 534 -11.75 -13.14 -12.36
C GLY A 534 -11.34 -11.67 -12.49
N GLY A 535 -10.05 -11.35 -12.34
CA GLY A 535 -9.48 -10.01 -12.47
C GLY A 535 -9.49 -9.16 -11.20
N ALA A 536 -9.89 -9.71 -10.04
CA ALA A 536 -9.81 -9.02 -8.77
C ALA A 536 -8.35 -9.00 -8.29
N ILE A 537 -7.82 -7.81 -8.00
CA ILE A 537 -6.44 -7.62 -7.57
C ILE A 537 -6.34 -6.72 -6.35
N GLY A 538 -5.47 -7.08 -5.42
CA GLY A 538 -5.15 -6.22 -4.29
C GLY A 538 -3.70 -6.35 -3.86
N SER A 539 -3.22 -5.35 -3.15
CA SER A 539 -1.90 -5.36 -2.52
C SER A 539 -1.88 -4.65 -1.18
N VAL A 540 -0.96 -5.09 -0.32
CA VAL A 540 -0.66 -4.51 0.98
C VAL A 540 0.85 -4.33 1.12
N LEU A 541 1.24 -3.17 1.65
CA LEU A 541 2.60 -2.88 2.10
C LEU A 541 2.62 -2.95 3.62
N TYR A 542 3.60 -3.65 4.18
CA TYR A 542 3.73 -3.88 5.62
C TYR A 542 5.17 -3.65 6.07
N ASP A 543 5.38 -2.71 6.99
CA ASP A 543 6.71 -2.47 7.58
C ASP A 543 7.01 -3.53 8.64
N LEU A 544 8.11 -4.25 8.47
CA LEU A 544 8.53 -5.33 9.36
C LEU A 544 9.91 -5.04 9.95
N VAL A 545 10.02 -5.10 11.27
CA VAL A 545 11.30 -5.14 11.98
C VAL A 545 11.50 -6.54 12.53
N VAL A 546 12.56 -7.21 12.08
CA VAL A 546 12.97 -8.53 12.54
C VAL A 546 14.08 -8.36 13.58
N PRO A 547 13.82 -8.64 14.87
CA PRO A 547 14.82 -8.52 15.91
C PRO A 547 15.94 -9.54 15.76
N ASP A 548 17.13 -9.19 16.25
CA ASP A 548 18.16 -10.19 16.53
C ASP A 548 17.87 -10.83 17.89
N PHE A 549 17.18 -11.97 17.85
CA PHE A 549 16.79 -12.73 19.04
C PHE A 549 17.97 -13.35 19.82
N THR A 550 19.22 -13.16 19.37
CA THR A 550 20.42 -13.67 20.03
C THR A 550 21.24 -12.60 20.73
N LYS A 551 21.06 -11.32 20.38
CA LYS A 551 21.83 -10.19 20.93
C LYS A 551 21.19 -9.51 22.13
N THR A 552 19.93 -9.77 22.40
CA THR A 552 19.18 -9.16 23.51
C THR A 552 19.20 -10.09 24.73
N PRO A 553 19.35 -9.58 25.97
CA PRO A 553 19.31 -10.42 27.17
C PRO A 553 17.98 -11.16 27.30
N ILE A 554 16.87 -10.45 27.06
CA ILE A 554 15.53 -11.01 26.91
C ILE A 554 14.90 -10.46 25.62
N GLY A 555 14.24 -11.34 24.86
CA GLY A 555 13.52 -11.01 23.63
C GLY A 555 12.13 -11.63 23.60
N MET A 556 11.28 -11.16 22.70
CA MET A 556 9.92 -11.67 22.52
C MET A 556 9.58 -11.75 21.03
N SER A 557 8.94 -12.86 20.63
CA SER A 557 8.40 -13.02 19.28
C SER A 557 7.31 -11.99 18.96
N GLY A 558 6.79 -12.02 17.73
CA GLY A 558 5.47 -11.43 17.45
C GLY A 558 4.37 -12.14 18.24
N ILE A 559 3.30 -11.40 18.57
CA ILE A 559 2.09 -11.96 19.17
C ILE A 559 1.23 -12.55 18.06
N THR A 560 0.77 -13.78 18.23
CA THR A 560 -0.20 -14.41 17.34
C THR A 560 -1.53 -14.57 18.07
N LEU A 561 -2.62 -14.16 17.42
CA LEU A 561 -3.97 -14.20 17.97
C LEU A 561 -4.84 -15.16 17.17
N THR A 562 -5.76 -15.85 17.83
CA THR A 562 -6.87 -16.56 17.21
C THR A 562 -8.16 -16.32 17.99
N SER A 563 -9.32 -16.56 17.38
CA SER A 563 -10.59 -16.50 18.10
C SER A 563 -11.57 -17.54 17.59
N VAL A 564 -12.57 -17.86 18.41
CA VAL A 564 -13.61 -18.84 18.10
C VAL A 564 -14.37 -18.42 16.84
N SER A 565 -14.79 -17.15 16.76
CA SER A 565 -15.54 -16.64 15.61
C SER A 565 -14.73 -16.66 14.30
N SER A 566 -13.42 -16.52 14.40
CA SER A 566 -12.51 -16.47 13.25
C SER A 566 -12.04 -17.86 12.78
N SER A 567 -12.37 -18.93 13.53
CA SER A 567 -12.08 -20.32 13.16
C SER A 567 -12.88 -20.82 11.94
N ALA A 568 -13.97 -20.14 11.58
CA ALA A 568 -14.82 -20.47 10.44
C ALA A 568 -14.13 -20.21 9.07
N ARG A 569 -13.08 -19.37 9.04
CA ARG A 569 -12.33 -19.05 7.82
C ARG A 569 -11.42 -20.22 7.40
N PRO A 570 -11.60 -20.81 6.20
CA PRO A 570 -10.73 -21.85 5.69
C PRO A 570 -9.26 -21.39 5.62
N THR A 571 -8.35 -22.23 6.13
CA THR A 571 -6.90 -21.97 6.11
C THR A 571 -6.21 -22.85 5.09
N VAL A 572 -5.51 -22.23 4.16
CA VAL A 572 -4.55 -22.82 3.25
C VAL A 572 -3.20 -22.86 3.95
N ARG A 573 -2.58 -24.06 3.99
CA ARG A 573 -1.29 -24.30 4.67
C ARG A 573 -1.30 -23.85 6.14
N PRO A 574 -2.09 -24.48 7.02
CA PRO A 574 -2.04 -24.17 8.45
C PRO A 574 -0.61 -24.35 8.99
N ASP A 575 -0.21 -23.48 9.92
CA ASP A 575 1.11 -23.55 10.54
C ASP A 575 1.19 -24.71 11.54
N GLU A 576 2.01 -25.71 11.25
CA GLU A 576 2.10 -26.92 12.07
C GLU A 576 2.77 -26.65 13.43
N GLN A 577 3.63 -25.62 13.54
CA GLN A 577 4.27 -25.27 14.81
C GLN A 577 3.27 -24.66 15.80
N LEU A 578 2.32 -23.87 15.30
CA LEU A 578 1.31 -23.22 16.14
C LEU A 578 0.09 -24.11 16.42
N ARG A 579 -0.10 -25.19 15.67
CA ARG A 579 -1.25 -26.10 15.81
C ARG A 579 -1.35 -26.77 17.20
N SER A 580 -0.22 -26.97 17.87
CA SER A 580 -0.17 -27.59 19.20
C SER A 580 -0.37 -26.60 20.35
N VAL A 581 -0.22 -25.30 20.11
CA VAL A 581 -0.24 -24.24 21.14
C VAL A 581 -1.43 -23.30 21.01
N LEU A 582 -2.04 -23.21 19.82
CA LEU A 582 -3.25 -22.42 19.58
C LEU A 582 -4.44 -23.33 19.25
N PRO A 583 -5.66 -22.99 19.70
CA PRO A 583 -6.87 -23.78 19.44
C PRO A 583 -7.33 -23.72 17.98
N ALA A 584 -6.90 -22.70 17.23
CA ALA A 584 -7.16 -22.52 15.82
C ALA A 584 -6.02 -21.71 15.17
N SER A 585 -5.99 -21.68 13.83
CA SER A 585 -4.96 -20.92 13.11
C SER A 585 -4.99 -19.42 13.48
N PRO A 586 -3.84 -18.73 13.50
CA PRO A 586 -3.78 -17.29 13.77
C PRO A 586 -4.54 -16.43 12.75
N VAL A 587 -5.03 -15.27 13.19
CA VAL A 587 -5.90 -14.39 12.41
C VAL A 587 -5.34 -12.99 12.29
N ALA A 588 -5.67 -12.30 11.19
CA ALA A 588 -5.41 -10.87 11.01
C ALA A 588 -6.54 -9.99 11.60
N ASN A 589 -7.69 -10.57 11.90
CA ASN A 589 -8.78 -9.82 12.51
C ASN A 589 -8.37 -9.27 13.89
N ARG A 590 -8.62 -7.98 14.13
CA ARG A 590 -8.43 -7.30 15.42
C ARG A 590 -9.76 -6.77 15.98
N THR A 591 -10.88 -7.03 15.31
CA THR A 591 -12.22 -6.67 15.76
C THR A 591 -13.03 -7.92 16.10
N PHE A 592 -13.32 -8.11 17.37
CA PHE A 592 -13.94 -9.32 17.90
C PHE A 592 -15.32 -9.02 18.50
N PRO A 593 -16.31 -9.90 18.32
CA PRO A 593 -17.61 -9.76 19.00
C PRO A 593 -17.45 -9.93 20.52
N GLN A 594 -18.30 -9.26 21.30
CA GLN A 594 -18.23 -9.25 22.76
C GLN A 594 -18.35 -10.64 23.40
N ASN A 595 -18.98 -11.62 22.76
CA ASN A 595 -19.09 -13.00 23.26
C ASN A 595 -17.96 -13.93 22.77
N ASP A 596 -16.93 -13.40 22.13
CA ASP A 596 -15.80 -14.18 21.62
C ASP A 596 -14.77 -14.50 22.72
N GLU A 597 -13.91 -15.46 22.43
CA GLU A 597 -12.75 -15.79 23.25
C GLU A 597 -11.51 -15.69 22.36
N ILE A 598 -10.56 -14.85 22.77
CA ILE A 598 -9.28 -14.69 22.08
C ILE A 598 -8.28 -15.64 22.74
N ALA A 599 -7.55 -16.42 21.96
CA ALA A 599 -6.35 -17.09 22.44
C ALA A 599 -5.12 -16.43 21.81
N LEU A 600 -4.13 -16.11 22.63
CA LEU A 600 -2.84 -15.56 22.19
C LEU A 600 -1.72 -16.57 22.38
N PHE A 601 -0.68 -16.43 21.56
CA PHE A 601 0.60 -17.12 21.73
C PHE A 601 1.77 -16.18 21.41
N ALA A 602 2.82 -16.25 22.24
CA ALA A 602 4.10 -15.60 22.05
C ALA A 602 5.23 -16.47 22.63
N GLU A 603 6.45 -16.32 22.12
CA GLU A 603 7.66 -16.95 22.66
C GLU A 603 8.55 -15.90 23.33
N ILE A 604 8.99 -16.18 24.55
CA ILE A 604 9.92 -15.35 25.32
C ILE A 604 11.30 -15.97 25.25
N TYR A 605 12.27 -15.27 24.67
CA TYR A 605 13.64 -15.73 24.54
C TYR A 605 14.49 -15.15 25.64
N ASP A 606 14.88 -16.00 26.59
CA ASP A 606 15.81 -15.65 27.64
C ASP A 606 17.21 -16.15 27.25
N ASN A 607 18.13 -15.21 27.01
CA ASN A 607 19.50 -15.50 26.64
C ASN A 607 20.45 -15.38 27.84
N SER A 608 19.95 -15.13 29.05
CA SER A 608 20.72 -15.06 30.30
C SER A 608 20.87 -16.44 30.97
N ALA A 609 21.17 -17.46 30.17
CA ALA A 609 21.11 -18.87 30.55
C ALA A 609 22.16 -19.34 31.59
N THR A 610 23.16 -18.52 31.92
CA THR A 610 24.28 -18.91 32.80
C THR A 610 24.03 -18.65 34.28
N THR A 611 23.05 -17.81 34.62
CA THR A 611 22.68 -17.51 36.01
C THR A 611 21.30 -18.07 36.28
N PRO A 612 21.11 -18.97 37.25
CA PRO A 612 19.78 -19.43 37.64
C PRO A 612 18.90 -18.25 38.06
N HIS A 613 17.75 -18.08 37.40
CA HIS A 613 16.79 -17.02 37.66
C HIS A 613 15.39 -17.42 37.20
N LYS A 614 14.42 -16.54 37.46
CA LYS A 614 13.03 -16.69 37.04
C LYS A 614 12.64 -15.60 36.04
N VAL A 615 11.66 -15.89 35.20
CA VAL A 615 11.07 -14.94 34.24
C VAL A 615 9.58 -14.80 34.53
N ASP A 616 9.17 -13.58 34.84
CA ASP A 616 7.77 -13.20 35.03
C ASP A 616 7.17 -12.82 33.67
N ILE A 617 6.06 -13.44 33.28
CA ILE A 617 5.36 -13.15 32.04
C ILE A 617 3.94 -12.71 32.38
N ALA A 618 3.49 -11.60 31.82
CA ALA A 618 2.13 -11.10 32.04
C ALA A 618 1.47 -10.72 30.72
N SER A 619 0.17 -10.99 30.60
CA SER A 619 -0.68 -10.36 29.58
C SER A 619 -1.79 -9.54 30.21
N THR A 620 -2.09 -8.40 29.63
CA THR A 620 -3.17 -7.50 30.09
C THR A 620 -4.02 -7.01 28.93
N ILE A 621 -5.32 -6.83 29.18
CA ILE A 621 -6.19 -6.02 28.31
C ILE A 621 -6.49 -4.73 29.04
N THR A 622 -6.15 -3.62 28.40
CA THR A 622 -6.31 -2.28 28.97
C THR A 622 -7.23 -1.46 28.08
N THR A 623 -8.17 -0.73 28.68
CA THR A 623 -8.99 0.27 27.97
C THR A 623 -8.12 1.40 27.43
N ASP A 624 -8.63 2.19 26.47
CA ASP A 624 -7.92 3.40 26.01
C ASP A 624 -7.65 4.42 27.15
N GLU A 625 -8.35 4.34 28.30
CA GLU A 625 -8.14 5.18 29.49
C GLU A 625 -7.09 4.63 30.47
N GLY A 626 -6.54 3.43 30.22
CA GLY A 626 -5.51 2.83 31.09
C GLY A 626 -6.06 1.88 32.16
N LYS A 627 -7.39 1.66 32.21
CA LYS A 627 -7.99 0.68 33.12
C LYS A 627 -7.75 -0.74 32.62
N VAL A 628 -7.11 -1.56 33.45
CA VAL A 628 -6.90 -3.00 33.19
C VAL A 628 -8.21 -3.75 33.40
N MET A 629 -8.68 -4.43 32.35
CA MET A 629 -9.89 -5.24 32.33
C MET A 629 -9.62 -6.72 32.53
N PHE A 630 -8.44 -7.17 32.13
CA PHE A 630 -8.00 -8.55 32.24
C PHE A 630 -6.50 -8.58 32.52
N LYS A 631 -6.07 -9.55 33.32
CA LYS A 631 -4.65 -9.85 33.59
C LYS A 631 -4.46 -11.35 33.73
N ALA A 632 -3.44 -11.90 33.08
CA ALA A 632 -2.97 -13.25 33.28
C ALA A 632 -1.46 -13.23 33.51
N ASP A 633 -1.00 -13.88 34.56
CA ASP A 633 0.41 -13.97 34.94
C ASP A 633 0.90 -15.41 34.82
N ASP A 634 2.16 -15.60 34.45
CA ASP A 634 2.88 -16.87 34.39
C ASP A 634 4.31 -16.66 34.89
N GLU A 635 4.89 -17.69 35.49
CA GLU A 635 6.26 -17.64 36.02
C GLU A 635 7.03 -18.84 35.45
N ARG A 636 8.22 -18.57 34.90
CA ARG A 636 9.07 -19.60 34.28
C ARG A 636 10.43 -19.65 34.94
N ASP A 637 10.96 -20.86 35.10
CA ASP A 637 12.27 -21.09 35.68
C ASP A 637 13.32 -21.34 34.59
N SER A 638 14.47 -20.67 34.67
CA SER A 638 15.60 -20.85 33.74
C SER A 638 16.09 -22.31 33.64
N SER A 639 15.87 -23.13 34.67
CA SER A 639 16.18 -24.56 34.64
C SER A 639 15.32 -25.36 33.65
N GLU A 640 14.11 -24.87 33.28
CA GLU A 640 13.24 -25.50 32.27
C GLU A 640 13.93 -25.58 30.90
N LEU A 641 14.88 -24.68 30.62
CA LEU A 641 15.64 -24.66 29.37
C LEU A 641 16.82 -25.65 29.38
N GLY A 642 17.16 -26.25 30.53
CA GLY A 642 18.23 -27.24 30.66
C GLY A 642 19.58 -26.75 30.15
N GLY A 643 19.89 -25.45 30.33
CA GLY A 643 21.12 -24.83 29.86
C GLY A 643 21.22 -24.61 28.34
N ARG A 644 20.14 -24.84 27.57
CA ARG A 644 20.09 -24.62 26.12
C ARG A 644 19.61 -23.22 25.79
N SER A 645 20.10 -22.67 24.67
CA SER A 645 19.52 -21.46 24.10
C SER A 645 18.11 -21.76 23.56
N GLY A 646 17.09 -21.28 24.28
CA GLY A 646 15.69 -21.61 24.04
C GLY A 646 14.77 -20.42 24.27
N GLY A 647 13.49 -20.70 24.50
CA GLY A 647 12.51 -19.71 24.91
C GLY A 647 11.29 -20.37 25.50
N TYR A 648 10.52 -19.63 26.29
CA TYR A 648 9.29 -20.07 26.91
C TYR A 648 8.11 -19.77 25.98
N GLY A 649 7.34 -20.79 25.62
CA GLY A 649 6.05 -20.58 24.96
C GLY A 649 5.03 -20.09 25.97
N TYR A 650 4.41 -18.94 25.71
CA TYR A 650 3.37 -18.35 26.55
C TYR A 650 2.04 -18.33 25.79
N SER A 651 0.99 -18.90 26.39
CA SER A 651 -0.37 -18.89 25.86
C SER A 651 -1.34 -18.38 26.90
N ALA A 652 -2.32 -17.58 26.48
CA ALA A 652 -3.40 -17.14 27.35
C ALA A 652 -4.73 -17.09 26.58
N SER A 653 -5.81 -17.43 27.28
CA SER A 653 -7.19 -17.26 26.80
C SER A 653 -7.81 -16.03 27.47
N LEU A 654 -8.41 -15.17 26.66
CA LEU A 654 -8.96 -13.88 27.05
C LEU A 654 -10.44 -13.84 26.67
N PRO A 655 -11.36 -14.12 27.61
CA PRO A 655 -12.79 -14.06 27.35
C PRO A 655 -13.25 -12.60 27.23
N LEU A 656 -13.97 -12.26 26.16
CA LEU A 656 -14.43 -10.89 25.93
C LEU A 656 -15.80 -10.59 26.54
N LYS A 657 -16.48 -11.60 27.12
CA LYS A 657 -17.87 -11.50 27.61
C LYS A 657 -18.12 -10.31 28.55
N ASP A 658 -17.14 -9.98 29.39
CA ASP A 658 -17.23 -8.91 30.40
C ASP A 658 -16.59 -7.60 29.92
N ILE A 659 -16.15 -7.56 28.65
CA ILE A 659 -15.47 -6.42 28.04
C ILE A 659 -16.49 -5.70 27.16
N ALA A 660 -16.80 -4.44 27.49
CA ALA A 660 -17.73 -3.65 26.70
C ALA A 660 -17.27 -3.48 25.23
N PRO A 661 -18.17 -3.13 24.30
CA PRO A 661 -17.74 -2.71 22.97
C PRO A 661 -16.87 -1.46 23.07
N GLY A 662 -15.72 -1.45 22.41
CA GLY A 662 -14.72 -0.40 22.58
C GLY A 662 -13.36 -0.78 22.01
N ARG A 663 -12.38 0.11 22.17
CA ARG A 663 -10.98 -0.12 21.80
C ARG A 663 -10.18 -0.50 23.04
N TYR A 664 -9.25 -1.43 22.86
CA TYR A 664 -8.42 -1.97 23.91
C TYR A 664 -7.00 -2.21 23.42
N VAL A 665 -6.06 -2.20 24.36
CA VAL A 665 -4.66 -2.56 24.15
C VAL A 665 -4.42 -3.90 24.83
N LEU A 666 -4.03 -4.90 24.04
CA LEU A 666 -3.49 -6.16 24.53
C LEU A 666 -1.98 -6.01 24.66
N THR A 667 -1.48 -6.12 25.88
CA THR A 667 -0.05 -6.11 26.18
C THR A 667 0.40 -7.50 26.60
N VAL A 668 1.54 -7.95 26.09
CA VAL A 668 2.31 -9.07 26.65
C VAL A 668 3.66 -8.54 27.07
N SER A 669 4.05 -8.76 28.32
CA SER A 669 5.33 -8.35 28.88
C SER A 669 6.05 -9.53 29.52
N ALA A 670 7.37 -9.50 29.49
CA ALA A 670 8.22 -10.44 30.19
C ALA A 670 9.35 -9.70 30.91
N ARG A 671 9.66 -10.11 32.13
CA ARG A 671 10.73 -9.57 32.97
C ARG A 671 11.59 -10.71 33.50
N SER A 672 12.86 -10.73 33.14
CA SER A 672 13.82 -11.64 33.76
C SER A 672 14.26 -11.08 35.11
N ARG A 673 14.32 -11.93 36.13
CA ARG A 673 14.81 -11.62 37.48
C ARG A 673 16.34 -11.77 37.61
N VAL A 674 17.07 -11.62 36.51
CA VAL A 674 18.54 -11.47 36.50
C VAL A 674 18.90 -9.99 36.50
N SER A 675 19.84 -9.52 37.33
CA SER A 675 20.28 -8.11 37.32
C SER A 675 20.82 -7.72 35.94
N PRO A 676 20.38 -6.60 35.30
CA PRO A 676 19.64 -5.44 35.84
C PRO A 676 18.10 -5.50 35.73
N ASN A 677 17.51 -6.70 35.68
CA ASN A 677 16.11 -7.01 35.43
C ASN A 677 15.62 -6.61 34.03
N PRO A 678 16.20 -7.18 32.96
CA PRO A 678 15.81 -6.82 31.60
C PRO A 678 14.35 -7.17 31.34
N THR A 679 13.66 -6.30 30.62
CA THR A 679 12.24 -6.41 30.28
C THR A 679 12.03 -6.34 28.78
N VAL A 680 10.97 -6.99 28.30
CA VAL A 680 10.51 -6.89 26.92
C VAL A 680 8.99 -6.85 26.90
N GLU A 681 8.42 -6.05 26.01
CA GLU A 681 6.97 -5.86 25.87
C GLU A 681 6.57 -5.83 24.39
N ARG A 682 5.37 -6.35 24.10
CA ARG A 682 4.68 -6.21 22.83
C ARG A 682 3.24 -5.80 23.08
N GLN A 683 2.74 -4.88 22.26
CA GLN A 683 1.38 -4.36 22.35
C GLN A 683 0.67 -4.54 21.01
N VAL A 684 -0.63 -4.87 21.07
CA VAL A 684 -1.52 -5.02 19.92
C VAL A 684 -2.84 -4.33 20.23
N ARG A 685 -3.36 -3.55 19.28
CA ARG A 685 -4.70 -2.95 19.43
C ARG A 685 -5.77 -3.93 18.99
N ILE A 686 -6.80 -4.08 19.82
CA ILE A 686 -7.98 -4.88 19.53
C ILE A 686 -9.25 -4.05 19.76
N LYS A 687 -10.36 -4.45 19.13
CA LYS A 687 -11.64 -3.77 19.22
C LYS A 687 -12.74 -4.78 19.56
N GLY A 688 -13.49 -4.51 20.63
CA GLY A 688 -14.74 -5.19 20.92
C GLY A 688 -15.88 -4.55 20.12
N ARG A 689 -16.73 -5.36 19.49
CA ARG A 689 -17.97 -4.89 18.83
C ARG A 689 -19.22 -5.51 19.48
N PRO A 690 -20.40 -4.86 19.37
CA PRO A 690 -21.64 -5.39 19.89
C PRO A 690 -21.97 -6.77 19.30
N GLU A 691 -22.74 -7.55 20.04
CA GLU A 691 -23.18 -8.87 19.60
C GLU A 691 -23.98 -8.78 18.30
N GLY A 692 -23.53 -9.50 17.27
CA GLY A 692 -24.33 -9.82 16.10
C GLY A 692 -24.83 -11.26 16.21
N ARG A 693 -26.02 -11.57 15.67
CA ARG A 693 -26.61 -12.94 15.68
C ARG A 693 -25.58 -13.98 15.24
N MET A 694 -24.95 -14.68 16.18
CA MET A 694 -24.07 -15.81 15.89
C MET A 694 -24.86 -17.12 16.03
N LYS A 695 -24.80 -17.96 15.00
CA LYS A 695 -25.13 -19.38 15.11
C LYS A 695 -23.96 -20.07 15.83
N GLN A 696 -24.25 -20.84 16.88
CA GLN A 696 -23.23 -21.46 17.75
C GLN A 696 -22.24 -22.33 16.94
N SER A 697 -20.93 -22.12 17.17
CA SER A 697 -19.85 -22.89 16.53
C SER A 697 -19.35 -24.01 17.47
N PRO A 698 -19.09 -25.23 16.96
CA PRO A 698 -18.67 -26.38 17.78
C PRO A 698 -17.26 -26.27 18.40
N VAL A 699 -16.51 -25.19 18.14
CA VAL A 699 -15.10 -24.99 18.59
C VAL A 699 -14.98 -24.48 20.04
N ALA A 700 -16.08 -24.03 20.65
CA ALA A 700 -16.08 -23.45 22.01
C ALA A 700 -15.57 -24.39 23.11
N SER A 701 -15.58 -25.71 22.89
CA SER A 701 -15.11 -26.71 23.86
C SER A 701 -13.58 -26.88 23.88
N ALA A 702 -12.89 -26.57 22.78
CA ALA A 702 -11.43 -26.71 22.67
C ALA A 702 -10.67 -25.58 23.39
N PHE A 703 -11.26 -24.39 23.45
CA PHE A 703 -10.68 -23.22 24.12
C PHE A 703 -10.54 -23.41 25.64
N ARG A 704 -11.40 -24.23 26.26
CA ARG A 704 -11.36 -24.51 27.71
C ARG A 704 -10.24 -25.48 28.16
N ARG A 705 -9.46 -26.07 27.25
CA ARG A 705 -8.41 -27.07 27.58
C ARG A 705 -6.98 -26.51 27.60
N ILE A 706 -6.78 -25.23 27.30
CA ILE A 706 -5.46 -24.60 27.28
C ILE A 706 -5.14 -24.09 28.69
N SER A 707 -4.74 -25.01 29.57
CA SER A 707 -4.14 -24.70 30.87
C SER A 707 -2.65 -25.04 30.82
N CYS A 708 -1.80 -24.10 31.25
CA CYS A 708 -0.33 -24.13 31.19
C CYS A 708 0.26 -25.55 31.39
N HIS A 709 0.93 -26.08 30.36
CA HIS A 709 1.67 -27.35 30.44
C HIS A 709 3.12 -27.17 29.92
N PRO A 710 4.18 -27.45 30.73
CA PRO A 710 5.56 -27.05 30.41
C PRO A 710 6.30 -27.89 29.34
N ALA A 711 5.78 -29.04 28.90
CA ALA A 711 6.60 -30.04 28.20
C ALA A 711 6.44 -30.09 26.66
N ALA A 712 5.55 -29.30 26.05
CA ALA A 712 5.21 -29.45 24.62
C ALA A 712 6.23 -28.82 23.64
N ALA A 713 7.04 -27.85 24.08
CA ALA A 713 7.90 -27.05 23.21
C ALA A 713 9.24 -27.71 22.82
N SER A 714 9.76 -28.63 23.63
CA SER A 714 11.07 -29.28 23.36
C SER A 714 10.96 -30.43 22.34
N ALA A 715 9.80 -31.09 22.25
CA ALA A 715 9.54 -32.18 21.32
C ALA A 715 9.34 -31.72 19.86
N LEU A 716 8.86 -30.48 19.64
CA LEU A 716 8.54 -29.93 18.32
C LEU A 716 9.79 -29.69 17.43
N ARG A 717 10.96 -29.47 18.03
CA ARG A 717 12.21 -29.22 17.28
C ARG A 717 12.89 -30.49 16.77
N ALA A 718 12.58 -31.65 17.36
CA ALA A 718 13.11 -32.95 16.91
C ALA A 718 12.35 -33.48 15.68
N THR A 719 11.03 -33.29 15.63
CA THR A 719 10.17 -33.69 14.51
C THR A 719 10.32 -32.78 13.29
N ALA A 720 10.57 -31.48 13.48
CA ALA A 720 10.85 -30.53 12.39
C ALA A 720 12.13 -30.90 11.61
N ARG A 721 13.20 -31.34 12.31
CA ARG A 721 14.46 -31.77 11.67
C ARG A 721 14.30 -33.05 10.83
N LEU A 722 13.41 -33.95 11.22
CA LEU A 722 13.08 -35.17 10.45
C LEU A 722 12.22 -34.86 9.21
N ALA A 723 11.29 -33.92 9.31
CA ALA A 723 10.48 -33.47 8.19
C ALA A 723 11.29 -32.69 7.12
N GLU A 724 12.27 -31.91 7.57
CA GLU A 724 13.15 -31.11 6.71
C GLU A 724 14.20 -31.97 5.99
N ALA A 725 14.69 -33.03 6.64
CA ALA A 725 15.54 -34.05 6.01
C ALA A 725 14.79 -34.84 4.92
N LYS A 726 13.46 -35.01 5.04
CA LYS A 726 12.63 -35.66 4.04
C LYS A 726 12.32 -34.74 2.84
N ARG A 727 12.08 -33.44 3.08
CA ARG A 727 11.89 -32.44 2.00
C ARG A 727 13.12 -32.23 1.11
N ARG A 728 14.34 -32.35 1.65
CA ARG A 728 15.56 -32.25 0.85
C ARG A 728 15.78 -33.43 -0.11
N ARG A 729 15.07 -34.55 0.06
CA ARG A 729 15.16 -35.72 -0.84
C ARG A 729 14.15 -35.74 -1.99
N GLU A 730 13.15 -34.86 -2.00
CA GLU A 730 12.05 -34.91 -2.99
C GLU A 730 11.89 -33.64 -3.86
N ALA A 731 12.86 -32.72 -3.86
CA ALA A 731 12.80 -31.50 -4.68
C ALA A 731 13.32 -31.73 -6.12
N GLY A 732 12.43 -32.15 -7.03
CA GLY A 732 12.57 -31.93 -8.48
C GLY A 732 11.84 -30.64 -8.91
N PRO A 733 12.24 -29.96 -10.00
CA PRO A 733 11.59 -28.74 -10.45
C PRO A 733 10.29 -29.10 -11.17
N HIS A 734 9.23 -28.34 -10.89
CA HIS A 734 7.84 -28.47 -11.41
C HIS A 734 6.95 -29.47 -10.65
N GLY A 735 6.19 -28.96 -9.66
CA GLY A 735 5.10 -29.68 -9.03
C GLY A 735 3.92 -28.76 -8.72
N VAL A 736 2.88 -28.83 -9.55
CA VAL A 736 1.54 -28.27 -9.24
C VAL A 736 0.95 -29.11 -8.11
N VAL A 737 0.69 -28.51 -6.95
CA VAL A 737 0.11 -29.22 -5.79
C VAL A 737 -1.40 -29.15 -5.86
N VAL A 738 -2.05 -30.28 -6.19
CA VAL A 738 -3.51 -30.46 -6.10
C VAL A 738 -3.84 -30.96 -4.69
N VAL A 739 -4.54 -30.17 -3.88
CA VAL A 739 -4.99 -30.58 -2.53
C VAL A 739 -6.42 -31.09 -2.60
N ALA A 740 -6.61 -32.41 -2.43
CA ALA A 740 -7.93 -33.03 -2.26
C ALA A 740 -8.32 -33.08 -0.77
N LEU A 741 -9.45 -32.45 -0.42
CA LEU A 741 -9.95 -32.36 0.95
C LEU A 741 -10.92 -33.52 1.27
N SER A 742 -10.46 -34.52 2.01
CA SER A 742 -11.29 -35.64 2.51
C SER A 742 -11.75 -35.36 3.95
N LEU A 743 -13.06 -35.39 4.19
CA LEU A 743 -13.69 -35.19 5.50
C LEU A 743 -14.56 -36.41 5.80
N PHE A 744 -14.36 -37.01 6.98
CA PHE A 744 -15.16 -38.10 7.53
C PHE A 744 -16.53 -37.59 7.98
N VAL A 745 -17.57 -38.35 7.65
CA VAL A 745 -18.99 -38.10 7.96
C VAL A 745 -19.34 -38.68 9.33
N ALA A 746 -20.06 -37.91 10.15
CA ALA A 746 -20.94 -38.45 11.19
C ALA A 746 -22.37 -38.02 10.83
N SER A 747 -23.18 -39.00 10.41
CA SER A 747 -24.59 -38.83 10.07
C SER A 747 -25.46 -38.85 11.32
N SER A 748 -26.38 -37.90 11.44
CA SER A 748 -27.83 -38.16 11.63
C SER A 748 -28.59 -36.86 11.93
N MET A 749 -29.86 -36.87 11.54
CA MET A 749 -30.91 -35.86 11.69
C MET A 749 -31.01 -34.85 10.54
N VAL A 750 -31.50 -35.39 9.42
CA VAL A 750 -32.17 -34.64 8.35
C VAL A 750 -33.54 -34.24 8.88
N ASP A 751 -33.80 -32.93 8.95
CA ASP A 751 -35.15 -32.43 8.75
C ASP A 751 -35.11 -31.03 8.10
N GLY A 752 -35.84 -30.90 6.98
CA GLY A 752 -36.24 -29.63 6.36
C GLY A 752 -35.15 -28.66 5.88
N MET A 753 -34.13 -29.10 5.12
CA MET A 753 -33.17 -28.16 4.51
C MET A 753 -33.81 -27.42 3.32
N GLN A 754 -34.18 -26.16 3.51
CA GLN A 754 -34.68 -25.28 2.45
C GLN A 754 -33.60 -25.05 1.39
N ALA A 755 -33.82 -25.56 0.18
CA ALA A 755 -32.94 -25.30 -0.95
C ALA A 755 -33.10 -23.85 -1.43
N LEU A 756 -31.98 -23.14 -1.60
CA LEU A 756 -31.98 -21.81 -2.18
C LEU A 756 -32.24 -21.92 -3.70
N PRO A 757 -33.18 -21.14 -4.27
CA PRO A 757 -33.48 -21.18 -5.69
C PRO A 757 -32.25 -20.78 -6.52
N ARG A 758 -31.92 -21.56 -7.55
CA ARG A 758 -30.81 -21.26 -8.47
C ARG A 758 -31.31 -20.29 -9.54
N THR A 759 -30.79 -19.06 -9.56
CA THR A 759 -31.15 -18.07 -10.60
C THR A 759 -30.80 -18.57 -12.00
N ILE A 760 -31.80 -18.62 -12.87
CA ILE A 760 -31.65 -18.91 -14.30
C ILE A 760 -31.45 -17.59 -15.06
N ALA A 761 -32.30 -16.61 -14.78
CA ALA A 761 -32.22 -15.28 -15.38
C ALA A 761 -32.84 -14.24 -14.46
N LYS A 762 -32.23 -13.06 -14.39
CA LYS A 762 -32.70 -11.94 -13.60
C LYS A 762 -32.29 -10.65 -14.29
N GLY A 763 -33.19 -9.68 -14.34
CA GLY A 763 -32.90 -8.39 -14.95
C GLY A 763 -34.08 -7.45 -14.88
N ASP A 764 -33.93 -6.32 -15.55
CA ASP A 764 -34.88 -5.23 -15.64
C ASP A 764 -35.47 -5.07 -17.06
N GLN A 765 -35.25 -6.05 -17.95
CA GLN A 765 -35.76 -6.07 -19.32
C GLN A 765 -36.38 -7.44 -19.64
N SER A 766 -37.70 -7.47 -19.81
CA SER A 766 -38.53 -8.65 -20.11
C SER A 766 -39.63 -8.25 -21.08
N SER A 767 -39.96 -9.12 -22.03
CA SER A 767 -41.07 -8.90 -22.97
C SER A 767 -42.45 -9.18 -22.35
N ILE A 768 -42.49 -9.59 -21.08
CA ILE A 768 -43.75 -9.75 -20.32
C ILE A 768 -44.08 -8.41 -19.65
N GLU A 769 -45.00 -7.67 -20.27
CA GLU A 769 -45.30 -6.28 -19.92
C GLU A 769 -46.25 -6.12 -18.72
N SER A 770 -47.03 -7.16 -18.40
CA SER A 770 -47.94 -7.19 -17.24
C SER A 770 -47.36 -8.01 -16.07
N PRO A 771 -47.64 -7.64 -14.81
CA PRO A 771 -47.20 -8.44 -13.66
C PRO A 771 -47.68 -9.89 -13.76
N ALA A 772 -46.77 -10.84 -13.57
CA ALA A 772 -47.07 -12.27 -13.71
C ALA A 772 -46.24 -13.11 -12.74
N GLN A 773 -46.85 -14.19 -12.25
CA GLN A 773 -46.19 -15.23 -11.46
C GLN A 773 -46.46 -16.55 -12.17
N VAL A 774 -45.41 -17.31 -12.47
CA VAL A 774 -45.50 -18.48 -13.32
C VAL A 774 -44.63 -19.61 -12.77
N LEU A 775 -45.10 -20.84 -12.93
CA LEU A 775 -44.34 -22.04 -12.64
C LEU A 775 -44.36 -22.93 -13.87
N ALA A 776 -43.18 -23.22 -14.43
CA ALA A 776 -43.01 -24.21 -15.49
C ALA A 776 -42.54 -25.53 -14.88
N ARG A 777 -43.34 -26.57 -15.04
CA ARG A 777 -43.12 -27.92 -14.51
C ARG A 777 -42.54 -28.87 -15.56
N THR A 778 -42.65 -28.50 -16.84
CA THR A 778 -42.14 -29.28 -17.97
C THR A 778 -41.26 -28.42 -18.88
N GLU A 779 -40.43 -29.09 -19.69
CA GLU A 779 -39.57 -28.43 -20.68
C GLU A 779 -40.37 -27.65 -21.73
N ALA A 780 -41.55 -28.15 -22.11
CA ALA A 780 -42.44 -27.49 -23.05
C ALA A 780 -43.00 -26.18 -22.46
N GLU A 781 -43.46 -26.20 -21.21
CA GLU A 781 -43.91 -25.00 -20.48
C GLU A 781 -42.78 -23.98 -20.30
N TRP A 782 -41.57 -24.46 -20.01
CA TRP A 782 -40.39 -23.62 -19.86
C TRP A 782 -39.98 -22.95 -21.17
N THR A 783 -39.96 -23.71 -22.26
CA THR A 783 -39.66 -23.17 -23.59
C THR A 783 -40.71 -22.13 -24.01
N ALA A 784 -41.99 -22.37 -23.73
CA ALA A 784 -43.06 -21.41 -24.00
C ALA A 784 -42.92 -20.13 -23.15
N LEU A 785 -42.61 -20.28 -21.85
CA LEU A 785 -42.36 -19.15 -20.96
C LEU A 785 -41.12 -18.34 -21.39
N TRP A 786 -40.02 -19.01 -21.72
CA TRP A 786 -38.78 -18.36 -22.16
C TRP A 786 -38.98 -17.57 -23.45
N ARG A 787 -39.71 -18.13 -24.43
CA ARG A 787 -40.06 -17.40 -25.67
C ARG A 787 -40.90 -16.15 -25.40
N ARG A 788 -41.85 -16.22 -24.46
CA ARG A 788 -42.65 -15.05 -24.06
C ARG A 788 -41.84 -14.00 -23.32
N HIS A 789 -40.79 -14.39 -22.60
CA HIS A 789 -39.94 -13.50 -21.82
C HIS A 789 -38.82 -12.86 -22.66
N ALA A 790 -38.04 -13.68 -23.37
CA ALA A 790 -36.78 -13.32 -24.03
C ALA A 790 -36.80 -13.51 -25.56
N GLY A 791 -37.98 -13.77 -26.17
CA GLY A 791 -38.13 -13.90 -27.61
C GLY A 791 -37.36 -15.08 -28.20
N ALA A 792 -36.51 -14.82 -29.19
CA ALA A 792 -35.72 -15.84 -29.90
C ALA A 792 -34.39 -16.22 -29.19
N ALA A 793 -34.14 -15.72 -27.99
CA ALA A 793 -32.94 -16.05 -27.24
C ALA A 793 -32.86 -17.55 -26.91
N ALA A 794 -31.64 -18.10 -26.89
CA ALA A 794 -31.41 -19.51 -26.56
C ALA A 794 -32.01 -19.87 -25.19
N VAL A 795 -32.79 -20.95 -25.13
CA VAL A 795 -33.47 -21.42 -23.91
C VAL A 795 -32.44 -22.10 -22.99
N PRO A 796 -32.29 -21.66 -21.73
CA PRO A 796 -31.40 -22.32 -20.77
C PRO A 796 -31.83 -23.76 -20.48
N LEU A 797 -30.86 -24.67 -20.44
CA LEU A 797 -31.07 -26.07 -20.09
C LEU A 797 -31.44 -26.19 -18.59
N VAL A 798 -32.56 -26.85 -18.31
CA VAL A 798 -33.05 -27.16 -16.95
C VAL A 798 -33.44 -28.64 -16.91
N ASP A 799 -32.97 -29.36 -15.90
CA ASP A 799 -33.29 -30.78 -15.73
C ASP A 799 -34.65 -30.96 -15.04
N PHE A 800 -35.72 -31.05 -15.84
CA PHE A 800 -37.09 -31.24 -15.34
C PHE A 800 -37.36 -32.61 -14.69
N THR A 801 -36.37 -33.51 -14.65
CA THR A 801 -36.46 -34.72 -13.83
C THR A 801 -36.25 -34.42 -12.35
N ARG A 802 -35.53 -33.34 -12.02
CA ARG A 802 -35.15 -32.95 -10.65
C ARG A 802 -35.58 -31.54 -10.25
N GLU A 803 -35.82 -30.65 -11.23
CA GLU A 803 -36.13 -29.23 -11.02
C GLU A 803 -37.46 -28.82 -11.70
N MET A 804 -37.98 -27.66 -11.30
CA MET A 804 -39.02 -26.89 -11.98
C MET A 804 -38.59 -25.41 -12.00
N VAL A 805 -39.22 -24.56 -12.81
CA VAL A 805 -38.84 -23.14 -12.91
C VAL A 805 -39.94 -22.22 -12.38
N ALA A 806 -39.63 -21.41 -11.37
CA ALA A 806 -40.50 -20.36 -10.87
C ALA A 806 -40.06 -18.99 -11.42
N GLY A 807 -41.01 -18.20 -11.91
CA GLY A 807 -40.79 -16.87 -12.45
C GLY A 807 -41.72 -15.84 -11.83
N VAL A 808 -41.17 -14.67 -11.49
CA VAL A 808 -41.97 -13.51 -11.08
C VAL A 808 -41.55 -12.30 -11.91
N PHE A 809 -42.55 -11.61 -12.47
CA PHE A 809 -42.43 -10.47 -13.37
C PHE A 809 -43.20 -9.28 -12.78
N MET A 810 -42.60 -8.09 -12.73
CA MET A 810 -43.25 -6.86 -12.23
C MET A 810 -44.10 -6.15 -13.27
N GLY A 811 -43.99 -6.53 -14.54
CA GLY A 811 -44.49 -5.73 -15.66
C GLY A 811 -43.76 -4.39 -15.79
N SER A 812 -44.35 -3.47 -16.55
CA SER A 812 -43.77 -2.16 -16.86
C SER A 812 -43.58 -1.27 -15.62
N ARG A 813 -42.41 -0.62 -15.53
CA ARG A 813 -42.03 0.35 -14.48
C ARG A 813 -41.44 1.62 -15.09
N PRO A 814 -41.78 2.81 -14.56
CA PRO A 814 -41.50 4.09 -15.21
C PRO A 814 -40.03 4.55 -15.15
N ASN A 815 -39.21 3.94 -14.30
CA ASN A 815 -37.79 4.27 -14.14
C ASN A 815 -36.95 3.04 -13.77
N ALA A 816 -35.63 3.18 -13.83
CA ALA A 816 -34.69 2.16 -13.38
C ALA A 816 -34.66 2.06 -11.84
N GLY A 817 -34.27 0.89 -11.29
CA GLY A 817 -34.12 0.69 -9.85
C GLY A 817 -35.19 -0.20 -9.19
N PHE A 818 -36.27 -0.52 -9.91
CA PHE A 818 -37.16 -1.61 -9.51
C PHE A 818 -36.49 -2.97 -9.76
N SER A 819 -36.61 -3.90 -8.82
CA SER A 819 -36.13 -5.27 -9.04
C SER A 819 -36.94 -6.30 -8.27
N ILE A 820 -36.95 -7.56 -8.74
CA ILE A 820 -37.50 -8.70 -8.00
C ILE A 820 -36.39 -9.65 -7.58
N THR A 821 -36.54 -10.23 -6.40
CA THR A 821 -35.75 -11.38 -5.96
C THR A 821 -36.65 -12.45 -5.37
N ILE A 822 -36.84 -13.58 -6.05
CA ILE A 822 -37.30 -14.82 -5.42
C ILE A 822 -36.24 -15.26 -4.39
N VAL A 823 -36.65 -15.37 -3.13
CA VAL A 823 -35.79 -15.54 -1.95
C VAL A 823 -35.69 -17.02 -1.56
N THR A 824 -36.80 -17.73 -1.60
CA THR A 824 -36.86 -19.15 -1.23
C THR A 824 -38.11 -19.82 -1.82
N SER A 825 -38.06 -21.14 -1.97
CA SER A 825 -39.22 -21.99 -2.26
C SER A 825 -39.26 -23.12 -1.24
N MET A 826 -40.42 -23.39 -0.67
CA MET A 826 -40.60 -24.44 0.33
C MET A 826 -41.99 -25.05 0.22
N GLU A 827 -42.11 -26.33 0.51
CA GLU A 827 -43.41 -26.99 0.63
C GLU A 827 -43.92 -26.86 2.06
N VAL A 828 -45.12 -26.29 2.25
CA VAL A 828 -45.74 -26.11 3.55
C VAL A 828 -47.16 -26.65 3.49
N LYS A 829 -47.45 -27.69 4.28
CA LYS A 829 -48.77 -28.34 4.37
C LYS A 829 -49.36 -28.74 3.00
N GLY A 830 -48.53 -29.27 2.10
CA GLY A 830 -48.97 -29.73 0.77
C GLY A 830 -49.12 -28.63 -0.29
N VAL A 831 -48.66 -27.41 -0.01
CA VAL A 831 -48.63 -26.29 -0.96
C VAL A 831 -47.19 -25.82 -1.18
N LEU A 832 -46.79 -25.64 -2.44
CA LEU A 832 -45.49 -25.05 -2.77
C LEU A 832 -45.55 -23.53 -2.61
N VAL A 833 -44.84 -22.99 -1.63
CA VAL A 833 -44.77 -21.56 -1.37
C VAL A 833 -43.48 -20.98 -1.94
N VAL A 834 -43.60 -20.09 -2.93
CA VAL A 834 -42.47 -19.35 -3.53
C VAL A 834 -42.46 -17.94 -2.97
N ARG A 835 -41.46 -17.62 -2.14
CA ARG A 835 -41.35 -16.29 -1.53
C ARG A 835 -40.47 -15.38 -2.38
N TYR A 836 -40.95 -14.18 -2.65
CA TYR A 836 -40.21 -13.18 -3.42
C TYR A 836 -40.27 -11.80 -2.77
N ARG A 837 -39.26 -10.99 -3.03
CA ARG A 837 -39.16 -9.60 -2.58
C ARG A 837 -39.13 -8.69 -3.80
N GLU A 838 -39.80 -7.55 -3.69
CA GLU A 838 -39.68 -6.47 -4.65
C GLU A 838 -38.88 -5.33 -4.01
N THR A 839 -37.91 -4.80 -4.74
CA THR A 839 -37.19 -3.57 -4.39
C THR A 839 -37.82 -2.44 -5.17
N ILE A 840 -38.24 -1.40 -4.46
CA ILE A 840 -38.82 -0.18 -5.02
C ILE A 840 -37.83 0.94 -4.70
N PRO A 841 -37.35 1.72 -5.70
CA PRO A 841 -36.44 2.84 -5.44
C PRO A 841 -37.13 3.88 -4.55
N SER A 842 -36.39 4.49 -3.63
CA SER A 842 -36.93 5.55 -2.77
C SER A 842 -37.29 6.78 -3.61
N ARG A 843 -38.22 7.61 -3.13
CA ARG A 843 -38.65 8.82 -3.86
C ARG A 843 -37.52 9.82 -4.13
N ASP A 844 -36.46 9.78 -3.32
CA ASP A 844 -35.29 10.67 -3.42
C ASP A 844 -34.11 10.03 -4.19
N ALA A 845 -34.25 8.79 -4.65
CA ALA A 845 -33.21 8.10 -5.41
C ALA A 845 -33.08 8.70 -6.81
N VAL A 846 -31.86 9.06 -7.20
CA VAL A 846 -31.54 9.48 -8.58
C VAL A 846 -31.53 8.23 -9.47
N THR A 847 -32.66 7.94 -10.11
CA THR A 847 -32.82 6.81 -11.04
C THR A 847 -32.91 7.28 -12.48
N ALA A 848 -32.32 6.52 -13.41
CA ALA A 848 -32.47 6.77 -14.84
C ALA A 848 -33.96 6.70 -15.24
N GLN A 849 -34.44 7.71 -15.96
CA GLN A 849 -35.82 7.80 -16.45
C GLN A 849 -35.98 6.95 -17.72
N ILE A 850 -35.99 5.63 -17.55
CA ILE A 850 -36.15 4.65 -18.63
C ILE A 850 -37.18 3.60 -18.21
N LEU A 851 -38.04 3.20 -19.15
CA LEU A 851 -39.02 2.15 -18.93
C LEU A 851 -38.30 0.81 -18.69
N THR A 852 -38.63 0.13 -17.60
CA THR A 852 -38.06 -1.18 -17.24
C THR A 852 -39.15 -2.23 -17.03
N PHE A 853 -38.80 -3.50 -17.18
CA PHE A 853 -39.66 -4.67 -16.99
C PHE A 853 -38.97 -5.71 -16.09
N PRO A 854 -38.89 -5.47 -14.76
CA PRO A 854 -38.15 -6.33 -13.85
C PRO A 854 -38.69 -7.74 -13.71
N TYR A 855 -37.79 -8.72 -13.66
CA TYR A 855 -38.13 -10.13 -13.53
C TYR A 855 -37.05 -10.93 -12.80
N HIS A 856 -37.44 -12.08 -12.27
CA HIS A 856 -36.53 -13.10 -11.78
C HIS A 856 -37.09 -14.50 -12.06
N LEU A 857 -36.30 -15.34 -12.72
CA LEU A 857 -36.55 -16.73 -13.04
C LEU A 857 -35.54 -17.62 -12.30
N VAL A 858 -36.02 -18.60 -11.55
CA VAL A 858 -35.19 -19.51 -10.73
C VAL A 858 -35.58 -20.96 -10.96
N ALA A 859 -34.58 -21.84 -11.00
CA ALA A 859 -34.78 -23.28 -10.85
C ALA A 859 -34.99 -23.59 -9.36
N ILE A 860 -36.04 -24.34 -9.08
CA ILE A 860 -36.38 -24.84 -7.74
C ILE A 860 -36.50 -26.37 -7.77
N PRO A 861 -36.32 -27.07 -6.65
CA PRO A 861 -36.53 -28.52 -6.60
C PRO A 861 -37.92 -28.91 -7.09
N LYS A 862 -38.02 -30.04 -7.78
CA LYS A 862 -39.30 -30.57 -8.27
C LYS A 862 -40.19 -30.96 -7.10
N ALA A 863 -41.32 -30.26 -6.98
CA ALA A 863 -42.32 -30.52 -5.96
C ALA A 863 -43.45 -31.39 -6.55
N THR A 864 -43.91 -32.38 -5.79
CA THR A 864 -44.99 -33.30 -6.18
C THR A 864 -46.39 -32.71 -5.97
N VAL A 865 -46.48 -31.54 -5.33
CA VAL A 865 -47.73 -30.82 -5.05
C VAL A 865 -48.24 -30.03 -6.26
N THR A 866 -49.57 -30.06 -6.45
CA THR A 866 -50.27 -29.36 -7.54
C THR A 866 -50.55 -27.90 -7.20
N GLU A 867 -50.79 -27.57 -5.94
CA GLU A 867 -51.09 -26.22 -5.48
C GLU A 867 -49.81 -25.39 -5.23
N VAL A 868 -49.80 -24.15 -5.73
CA VAL A 868 -48.65 -23.23 -5.68
C VAL A 868 -49.10 -21.86 -5.24
N LYS A 869 -48.38 -21.26 -4.31
CA LYS A 869 -48.64 -19.92 -3.80
C LYS A 869 -47.37 -19.07 -3.87
N PHE A 870 -47.47 -17.88 -4.46
CA PHE A 870 -46.38 -16.90 -4.43
C PHE A 870 -46.64 -15.87 -3.33
N GLU A 871 -45.69 -15.72 -2.41
CA GLU A 871 -45.81 -14.82 -1.27
C GLU A 871 -44.78 -13.69 -1.34
N LYS A 872 -45.25 -12.45 -1.35
CA LYS A 872 -44.37 -11.28 -1.28
C LYS A 872 -43.91 -11.08 0.17
N VAL A 873 -42.60 -11.07 0.41
CA VAL A 873 -42.02 -10.78 1.73
C VAL A 873 -41.70 -9.28 1.88
N PRO A 874 -41.85 -8.69 3.08
CA PRO A 874 -41.49 -7.30 3.32
C PRO A 874 -40.02 -7.00 3.00
N SER A 875 -39.74 -5.80 2.50
CA SER A 875 -38.39 -5.24 2.49
C SER A 875 -38.05 -4.83 3.92
N GLU A 876 -37.12 -5.52 4.58
CA GLU A 876 -36.56 -5.03 5.85
C GLU A 876 -35.77 -3.74 5.54
N PHE A 877 -36.10 -2.67 6.27
CA PHE A 877 -35.48 -1.35 6.17
C PHE A 877 -34.01 -1.36 6.59
#